data_AF-K7W9D1-F1
#
_entry.id   AF-K7W9D1-F1
#
_cell.length_a   1.000
_cell.length_b   1.000
_cell.length_c   1.000
_cell.angle_alpha   90.00
_cell.angle_beta   90.00
_cell.angle_gamma   90.00
#
_symmetry.space_group_name_H-M   'P 1'
#
loop_
_entity.id
_entity.type
_entity.pdbx_description
1 polymer ?
#
loop_
_entity_poly.entity_id
_entity_poly.type
_entity_poly.pdbx_seq_one_letter_code
_entity_poly.pdbx_strand_id
1 'polypeptide(L)'
;MIFNANDTSSLLPGSTAFPIGNLSDPLLPLNPPPLGSAAPIYGTGADDVINAVSKVVVYAGDGNNVVLTGNYSDVIYAGSGRDIIDAGKGNNFISAGEGVNLITTGLGNDVIYSGASSDFIDGGAGNNVIFAGEGNNRILTGKGNDTIYAGAGNDTIYSGKGNDTIYAGAGNNVINAGTGNDSVYLGSTGKDKLILEGGTGSVAVWGFNTTSDKVRLGESLLGKSLSFTSSNGDTLVYAGNDLLATLKGVASGSQALVDNGPLYRYAATDLGSLSTNPNGSVNVASINDLGQIAGRFDTGATFTNTNATTGVVNTNNLVRQGFIWENGVQTAITSTGLKNGQSDFGAANGETVTLLTPNVNTISDRGVILGTADEVRQPNPLATDRALVWEKNGSSYNLTINDFGGVESYFLDINNRNLISGRNIEASGYDNPLYWENGVVTALTDLSVSGDGGTARGVNGNGQIVGYVDSDRVLDGSAKNTAIVWNKDANGVYQLTDLGTFGGDQATLRDINNAGQIIGSSTSGSGSTATSTPFLLQADGTFTAIGSLGGNTGSVNGINEFGQVVGASQIAAATNHAYVWSGGVLSDLNNLLTTPLTYNGATVTLTSATSVNNFGQIVATGTYTYVDNSTATPTTKTGTRSYVLNVA
;
A
#
# COMPACT_ATOMS: atom_id res chain seq x y z
N MET A 1 -17.73 -5.75 18.25
CA MET A 1 -18.90 -4.84 18.41
C MET A 1 -18.50 -3.41 18.04
N ILE A 2 -19.45 -2.50 17.73
CA ILE A 2 -19.12 -1.09 17.46
C ILE A 2 -19.40 -0.25 18.70
N PHE A 3 -18.40 0.51 19.18
CA PHE A 3 -18.51 1.41 20.33
C PHE A 3 -18.27 2.86 19.89
N ASN A 4 -19.17 3.77 20.26
CA ASN A 4 -19.04 5.21 19.98
C ASN A 4 -19.07 6.02 21.28
N ALA A 5 -18.16 6.99 21.44
CA ALA A 5 -18.03 7.80 22.65
C ALA A 5 -19.28 8.63 23.04
N ASN A 6 -20.22 8.84 22.12
CA ASN A 6 -21.48 9.55 22.39
C ASN A 6 -22.60 8.66 22.96
N ASP A 7 -22.37 7.35 23.06
CA ASP A 7 -23.39 6.39 23.50
C ASP A 7 -23.20 5.99 24.96
N THR A 8 -23.83 6.74 25.86
CA THR A 8 -23.75 6.53 27.32
C THR A 8 -24.32 5.19 27.82
N SER A 9 -24.88 4.35 26.94
CA SER A 9 -25.43 3.03 27.30
C SER A 9 -24.46 1.87 27.25
N SER A 10 -23.20 2.06 26.82
CA SER A 10 -22.22 0.96 26.66
C SER A 10 -21.49 0.56 27.95
N LEU A 11 -21.87 1.10 29.10
CA LEU A 11 -21.29 0.73 30.40
C LEU A 11 -21.77 -0.67 30.83
N LEU A 12 -21.00 -1.71 30.57
CA LEU A 12 -21.23 -3.02 31.18
C LEU A 12 -20.82 -2.96 32.67
N PRO A 13 -21.75 -3.22 33.61
CA PRO A 13 -21.38 -3.42 35.01
C PRO A 13 -21.00 -4.89 35.21
N GLY A 14 -19.72 -5.19 35.39
CA GLY A 14 -19.32 -6.44 36.05
C GLY A 14 -18.22 -7.30 35.43
N SER A 15 -17.28 -6.78 34.63
CA SER A 15 -16.08 -7.56 34.30
C SER A 15 -15.04 -7.45 35.43
N THR A 16 -14.80 -8.57 36.09
CA THR A 16 -13.66 -8.79 37.00
C THR A 16 -12.36 -8.37 36.33
N ALA A 17 -11.48 -7.71 37.09
CA ALA A 17 -10.16 -7.22 36.68
C ALA A 17 -9.48 -8.10 35.61
N PHE A 18 -9.32 -7.55 34.40
CA PHE A 18 -8.49 -8.15 33.38
C PHE A 18 -7.03 -8.14 33.85
N PRO A 19 -6.27 -9.23 33.60
CA PRO A 19 -4.88 -9.29 34.00
C PRO A 19 -4.10 -8.27 33.18
N ILE A 20 -3.63 -7.23 33.85
CA ILE A 20 -2.59 -6.35 33.33
C ILE A 20 -1.42 -7.28 33.00
N GLY A 21 -1.10 -7.43 31.70
CA GLY A 21 0.04 -8.21 31.23
C GLY A 21 1.28 -7.82 32.01
N ASN A 22 1.95 -8.84 32.55
CA ASN A 22 3.19 -8.84 33.32
C ASN A 22 3.86 -7.47 33.59
N LEU A 23 3.63 -6.92 34.80
CA LEU A 23 4.30 -5.71 35.36
C LEU A 23 5.82 -5.87 35.60
N SER A 24 6.49 -6.83 34.96
CA SER A 24 7.93 -7.03 35.12
C SER A 24 8.80 -6.24 34.15
N ASP A 25 8.20 -5.40 33.28
CA ASP A 25 8.96 -4.49 32.42
C ASP A 25 9.25 -3.16 33.16
N PRO A 26 10.51 -2.87 33.53
CA PRO A 26 10.89 -1.63 34.20
C PRO A 26 10.76 -0.37 33.32
N LEU A 27 10.35 -0.50 32.06
CA LEU A 27 10.20 0.62 31.12
C LEU A 27 8.76 1.11 30.95
N LEU A 28 7.74 0.49 31.55
CA LEU A 28 6.39 1.07 31.58
C LEU A 28 6.38 2.33 32.46
N PRO A 29 5.84 3.48 32.02
CA PRO A 29 5.63 4.60 32.92
C PRO A 29 4.71 4.15 34.05
N LEU A 30 5.26 4.14 35.27
CA LEU A 30 4.58 3.77 36.52
C LEU A 30 3.37 4.65 36.89
N ASN A 31 3.00 5.62 36.05
CA ASN A 31 1.78 6.40 36.20
C ASN A 31 1.29 6.91 34.83
N PRO A 32 0.13 6.45 34.32
CA PRO A 32 -0.53 7.12 33.20
C PRO A 32 -0.89 8.57 33.59
N PRO A 33 -0.96 9.50 32.63
CA PRO A 33 -1.32 10.89 32.90
C PRO A 33 -2.68 10.96 33.63
N PRO A 34 -2.87 11.92 34.55
CA PRO A 34 -4.08 11.99 35.37
C PRO A 34 -5.33 12.09 34.51
N LEU A 35 -6.31 11.23 34.84
CA LEU A 35 -7.61 11.11 34.19
C LEU A 35 -8.28 12.48 34.06
N GLY A 36 -8.49 12.91 32.82
CA GLY A 36 -9.50 13.93 32.53
C GLY A 36 -10.90 13.33 32.73
N SER A 37 -11.92 14.18 32.83
CA SER A 37 -13.31 13.85 33.18
C SER A 37 -14.08 12.91 32.23
N ALA A 38 -13.43 12.19 31.31
CA ALA A 38 -14.08 11.27 30.38
C ALA A 38 -14.03 9.83 30.92
N ALA A 39 -15.16 9.12 30.86
CA ALA A 39 -15.23 7.72 31.25
C ALA A 39 -14.43 6.84 30.25
N PRO A 40 -13.72 5.80 30.73
CA PRO A 40 -13.05 4.86 29.83
C PRO A 40 -14.05 4.09 28.95
N ILE A 41 -13.61 3.70 27.75
CA ILE A 41 -14.30 2.73 26.90
C ILE A 41 -13.70 1.36 27.17
N TYR A 42 -14.54 0.38 27.42
CA TYR A 42 -14.17 -1.03 27.54
C TYR A 42 -14.76 -1.79 26.36
N GLY A 43 -13.91 -2.41 25.55
CA GLY A 43 -14.30 -3.42 24.58
C GLY A 43 -14.61 -4.75 25.26
N THR A 44 -14.59 -5.79 24.45
CA THR A 44 -14.96 -7.16 24.81
C THR A 44 -13.76 -8.10 24.65
N GLY A 45 -13.99 -9.41 24.66
CA GLY A 45 -12.95 -10.40 24.33
C GLY A 45 -13.03 -10.87 22.87
N ALA A 46 -13.64 -10.08 22.00
CA ALA A 46 -13.87 -10.39 20.59
C ALA A 46 -13.54 -9.17 19.74
N ASP A 47 -13.42 -9.34 18.42
CA ASP A 47 -13.11 -8.26 17.48
C ASP A 47 -14.06 -7.04 17.64
N ASP A 48 -13.49 -5.92 18.07
CA ASP A 48 -14.20 -4.67 18.32
C ASP A 48 -13.79 -3.55 17.38
N VAL A 49 -14.73 -2.63 17.11
CA VAL A 49 -14.49 -1.39 16.38
C VAL A 49 -14.87 -0.25 17.31
N ILE A 50 -13.87 0.49 17.78
CA ILE A 50 -13.99 1.56 18.75
C ILE A 50 -13.70 2.88 18.04
N ASN A 51 -14.66 3.81 18.09
CA ASN A 51 -14.51 5.15 17.54
C ASN A 51 -14.78 6.19 18.64
N ALA A 52 -13.72 6.88 19.04
CA ALA A 52 -13.76 7.98 19.99
C ALA A 52 -13.45 9.30 19.29
N VAL A 53 -14.18 10.34 19.68
CA VAL A 53 -14.09 11.70 19.11
C VAL A 53 -13.74 12.75 20.18
N SER A 54 -13.33 12.29 21.36
CA SER A 54 -12.99 13.09 22.54
C SER A 54 -11.89 12.40 23.31
N LYS A 55 -11.12 13.17 24.11
CA LYS A 55 -10.11 12.62 25.02
C LYS A 55 -10.64 11.41 25.80
N VAL A 56 -9.99 10.26 25.70
CA VAL A 56 -10.49 8.99 26.23
C VAL A 56 -9.37 8.05 26.72
N VAL A 57 -9.76 7.08 27.55
CA VAL A 57 -8.96 5.88 27.82
C VAL A 57 -9.70 4.69 27.21
N VAL A 58 -9.03 3.91 26.37
CA VAL A 58 -9.59 2.72 25.71
C VAL A 58 -8.92 1.47 26.27
N TYR A 59 -9.72 0.48 26.65
CA TYR A 59 -9.30 -0.90 26.90
C TYR A 59 -10.03 -1.78 25.90
N ALA A 60 -9.42 -2.12 24.76
CA ALA A 60 -10.10 -2.86 23.70
C ALA A 60 -10.32 -4.34 24.07
N GLY A 61 -9.32 -5.00 24.67
CA GLY A 61 -9.45 -6.34 25.23
C GLY A 61 -8.77 -7.41 24.39
N ASP A 62 -9.33 -8.61 24.33
CA ASP A 62 -8.82 -9.64 23.42
C ASP A 62 -9.53 -9.53 22.06
N GLY A 63 -8.92 -10.08 21.01
CA GLY A 63 -9.48 -10.09 19.66
C GLY A 63 -8.78 -9.11 18.73
N ASN A 64 -9.16 -9.12 17.45
CA ASN A 64 -8.58 -8.20 16.47
C ASN A 64 -9.38 -6.90 16.45
N ASN A 65 -8.88 -5.86 17.13
CA ASN A 65 -9.64 -4.64 17.35
C ASN A 65 -9.25 -3.54 16.35
N VAL A 66 -10.19 -2.63 16.08
CA VAL A 66 -9.97 -1.38 15.36
C VAL A 66 -10.25 -0.24 16.30
N VAL A 67 -9.25 0.57 16.65
CA VAL A 67 -9.37 1.68 17.60
C VAL A 67 -9.03 2.99 16.91
N LEU A 68 -9.99 3.93 16.89
CA LEU A 68 -9.84 5.26 16.29
C LEU A 68 -10.16 6.33 17.35
N THR A 69 -9.24 7.23 17.70
CA THR A 69 -9.47 8.19 18.83
C THR A 69 -9.41 9.68 18.46
N GLY A 70 -8.99 10.03 17.25
CA GLY A 70 -9.23 11.35 16.67
C GLY A 70 -8.17 12.39 17.04
N ASN A 71 -8.53 13.54 17.61
CA ASN A 71 -7.62 14.70 17.70
C ASN A 71 -7.10 15.02 19.11
N TYR A 72 -7.26 14.12 20.07
CA TYR A 72 -6.97 14.38 21.48
C TYR A 72 -5.84 13.48 22.01
N SER A 73 -5.20 13.91 23.10
CA SER A 73 -4.26 13.05 23.83
C SER A 73 -4.99 11.89 24.53
N ASP A 74 -4.90 10.71 23.94
CA ASP A 74 -5.60 9.50 24.38
C ASP A 74 -4.67 8.47 25.01
N VAL A 75 -5.26 7.51 25.72
CA VAL A 75 -4.55 6.35 26.28
C VAL A 75 -5.24 5.08 25.75
N ILE A 76 -4.50 4.23 25.07
CA ILE A 76 -5.05 3.05 24.39
C ILE A 76 -4.31 1.80 24.88
N TYR A 77 -5.08 0.84 25.39
CA TYR A 77 -4.64 -0.52 25.67
C TYR A 77 -5.42 -1.45 24.73
N ALA A 78 -4.77 -1.97 23.70
CA ALA A 78 -5.46 -2.79 22.70
C ALA A 78 -5.64 -4.22 23.19
N GLY A 79 -4.57 -4.85 23.70
CA GLY A 79 -4.64 -6.11 24.44
C GLY A 79 -3.99 -7.26 23.68
N SER A 80 -4.76 -8.29 23.32
CA SER A 80 -4.23 -9.41 22.54
C SER A 80 -4.96 -9.56 21.23
N GLY A 81 -4.25 -9.90 20.16
CA GLY A 81 -4.81 -10.03 18.82
C GLY A 81 -4.09 -9.15 17.82
N ARG A 82 -4.55 -9.14 16.57
CA ARG A 82 -4.06 -8.22 15.55
C ARG A 82 -4.89 -6.95 15.62
N ASP A 83 -4.34 -5.92 16.25
CA ASP A 83 -5.05 -4.64 16.40
C ASP A 83 -4.65 -3.61 15.34
N ILE A 84 -5.63 -2.80 14.92
CA ILE A 84 -5.46 -1.62 14.07
C ILE A 84 -5.77 -0.40 14.92
N ILE A 85 -4.80 0.51 15.07
CA ILE A 85 -4.90 1.66 15.95
C ILE A 85 -4.57 2.93 15.15
N ASP A 86 -5.51 3.88 15.08
CA ASP A 86 -5.29 5.26 14.60
C ASP A 86 -5.63 6.24 15.72
N ALA A 87 -4.60 6.73 16.42
CA ALA A 87 -4.76 7.68 17.52
C ALA A 87 -4.83 9.15 17.05
N GLY A 88 -4.58 9.40 15.76
CA GLY A 88 -4.80 10.68 15.08
C GLY A 88 -3.90 11.85 15.53
N LYS A 89 -4.33 12.72 16.44
CA LYS A 89 -3.53 13.87 16.91
C LYS A 89 -3.53 13.95 18.42
N GLY A 90 -2.62 14.76 18.96
CA GLY A 90 -2.39 14.87 20.40
C GLY A 90 -1.29 13.93 20.83
N ASN A 91 -0.78 14.12 22.04
CA ASN A 91 0.23 13.23 22.62
C ASN A 91 -0.47 11.99 23.18
N ASN A 92 -0.34 10.86 22.52
CA ASN A 92 -1.01 9.61 22.88
C ASN A 92 -0.07 8.67 23.63
N PHE A 93 -0.67 7.80 24.43
CA PHE A 93 -0.01 6.63 25.00
C PHE A 93 -0.68 5.38 24.46
N ILE A 94 0.11 4.47 23.89
CA ILE A 94 -0.40 3.23 23.29
C ILE A 94 0.37 2.04 23.85
N SER A 95 -0.37 1.03 24.29
CA SER A 95 0.11 -0.32 24.52
C SER A 95 -0.74 -1.26 23.68
N ALA A 96 -0.20 -1.72 22.55
CA ALA A 96 -0.95 -2.59 21.64
C ALA A 96 -1.00 -4.02 22.19
N GLY A 97 0.15 -4.57 22.62
CA GLY A 97 0.20 -5.81 23.39
C GLY A 97 0.66 -6.99 22.52
N GLU A 98 -0.02 -8.12 22.59
CA GLU A 98 0.40 -9.33 21.86
C GLU A 98 -0.25 -9.40 20.49
N GLY A 99 0.49 -9.78 19.46
CA GLY A 99 -0.03 -10.02 18.11
C GLY A 99 0.55 -9.03 17.09
N VAL A 100 0.25 -9.24 15.81
CA VAL A 100 0.77 -8.38 14.73
C VAL A 100 -0.10 -7.14 14.62
N ASN A 101 0.39 -5.99 15.07
CA ASN A 101 -0.38 -4.74 15.17
C ASN A 101 -0.05 -3.76 14.04
N LEU A 102 -1.03 -2.94 13.69
CA LEU A 102 -0.91 -1.78 12.79
C LEU A 102 -1.20 -0.51 13.61
N ILE A 103 -0.16 0.28 13.88
CA ILE A 103 -0.26 1.45 14.78
C ILE A 103 0.05 2.72 14.00
N THR A 104 -0.83 3.71 14.07
CA THR A 104 -0.63 5.07 13.54
C THR A 104 -1.01 6.09 14.60
N THR A 105 -0.12 7.05 14.87
CA THR A 105 -0.34 8.05 15.95
C THR A 105 -0.46 9.48 15.46
N GLY A 106 -0.05 9.74 14.21
CA GLY A 106 -0.26 11.01 13.52
C GLY A 106 0.49 12.17 14.17
N LEU A 107 -0.18 13.24 14.60
CA LEU A 107 0.51 14.44 15.10
C LEU A 107 0.57 14.49 16.62
N GLY A 108 1.76 14.52 17.21
CA GLY A 108 1.91 14.55 18.66
C GLY A 108 3.27 14.04 19.10
N ASN A 109 3.58 14.21 20.37
CA ASN A 109 4.68 13.49 20.98
C ASN A 109 4.10 12.22 21.62
N ASP A 110 4.18 11.11 20.90
CA ASP A 110 3.51 9.86 21.27
C ASP A 110 4.46 8.90 21.98
N VAL A 111 3.89 8.04 22.83
CA VAL A 111 4.61 6.93 23.47
C VAL A 111 3.93 5.63 23.07
N ILE A 112 4.69 4.74 22.41
CA ILE A 112 4.16 3.53 21.78
C ILE A 112 4.91 2.31 22.33
N TYR A 113 4.16 1.36 22.88
CA TYR A 113 4.60 -0.01 23.16
C TYR A 113 3.80 -0.92 22.23
N SER A 114 4.43 -1.43 21.17
CA SER A 114 3.73 -2.32 20.24
C SER A 114 3.60 -3.72 20.81
N GLY A 115 4.67 -4.21 21.45
CA GLY A 115 4.66 -5.44 22.23
C GLY A 115 5.42 -6.56 21.54
N ALA A 116 4.78 -7.72 21.35
CA ALA A 116 5.42 -8.89 20.75
C ALA A 116 4.78 -9.25 19.42
N SER A 117 5.59 -9.81 18.50
CA SER A 117 5.30 -10.11 17.09
C SER A 117 5.74 -8.98 16.14
N SER A 118 5.73 -9.26 14.83
CA SER A 118 6.15 -8.29 13.82
C SER A 118 5.09 -7.20 13.64
N ASP A 119 5.32 -6.02 14.19
CA ASP A 119 4.38 -4.89 14.13
C ASP A 119 4.73 -3.88 13.02
N PHE A 120 3.72 -3.13 12.57
CA PHE A 120 3.92 -1.88 11.83
C PHE A 120 3.58 -0.69 12.71
N ILE A 121 4.48 0.29 12.76
CA ILE A 121 4.36 1.46 13.62
C ILE A 121 4.66 2.71 12.80
N ASP A 122 3.68 3.62 12.72
CA ASP A 122 3.81 4.99 12.21
C ASP A 122 3.61 6.00 13.36
N GLY A 123 4.73 6.54 13.84
CA GLY A 123 4.82 7.60 14.84
C GLY A 123 4.40 8.98 14.32
N GLY A 124 4.26 9.16 13.01
CA GLY A 124 3.80 10.40 12.40
C GLY A 124 4.73 11.60 12.61
N ALA A 125 4.30 12.67 13.28
CA ALA A 125 5.14 13.85 13.49
C ALA A 125 5.03 14.38 14.91
N GLY A 126 6.18 14.79 15.46
CA GLY A 126 6.44 15.16 16.83
C GLY A 126 7.57 14.28 17.37
N ASN A 127 7.95 14.47 18.62
CA ASN A 127 9.05 13.73 19.25
C ASN A 127 8.49 12.47 19.92
N ASN A 128 8.60 11.34 19.24
CA ASN A 128 8.00 10.08 19.66
C ASN A 128 8.98 9.21 20.43
N VAL A 129 8.44 8.35 21.30
CA VAL A 129 9.18 7.29 21.98
C VAL A 129 8.53 5.95 21.66
N ILE A 130 9.28 5.07 21.00
CA ILE A 130 8.76 3.79 20.49
C ILE A 130 9.55 2.63 21.09
N PHE A 131 8.82 1.67 21.64
CA PHE A 131 9.31 0.36 22.07
C PHE A 131 8.59 -0.71 21.23
N ALA A 132 9.29 -1.22 20.22
CA ALA A 132 8.70 -2.17 19.27
C ALA A 132 8.79 -3.64 19.73
N GLY A 133 9.67 -3.94 20.70
CA GLY A 133 9.72 -5.24 21.36
C GLY A 133 10.29 -6.38 20.51
N GLU A 134 9.66 -7.55 20.53
CA GLU A 134 10.15 -8.74 19.80
C GLU A 134 9.42 -8.89 18.46
N GLY A 135 10.11 -9.31 17.40
CA GLY A 135 9.51 -9.50 16.09
C GLY A 135 10.27 -8.74 15.00
N ASN A 136 9.91 -8.97 13.73
CA ASN A 136 10.49 -8.19 12.62
C ASN A 136 9.64 -6.94 12.42
N ASN A 137 9.92 -5.88 13.18
CA ASN A 137 9.11 -4.68 13.21
C ASN A 137 9.42 -3.75 12.03
N ARG A 138 8.42 -2.96 11.64
CA ARG A 138 8.57 -1.92 10.63
C ARG A 138 8.13 -0.59 11.20
N ILE A 139 9.08 0.32 11.36
CA ILE A 139 8.94 1.53 12.14
C ILE A 139 9.19 2.75 11.25
N LEU A 140 8.23 3.65 11.20
CA LEU A 140 8.30 4.98 10.61
C LEU A 140 8.00 6.00 11.72
N THR A 141 8.83 7.03 11.92
CA THR A 141 8.56 8.08 12.94
C THR A 141 8.42 9.48 12.39
N GLY A 142 8.72 9.65 11.10
CA GLY A 142 8.39 10.84 10.33
C GLY A 142 9.19 12.09 10.69
N LYS A 143 8.60 13.09 11.35
CA LYS A 143 9.30 14.36 11.67
C LYS A 143 9.36 14.57 13.16
N GLY A 144 10.52 14.88 13.72
CA GLY A 144 10.71 15.17 15.13
C GLY A 144 12.03 14.58 15.60
N ASN A 145 12.38 14.78 16.86
CA ASN A 145 13.51 14.10 17.46
C ASN A 145 12.97 12.84 18.16
N ASP A 146 13.04 11.70 17.47
CA ASP A 146 12.44 10.45 17.92
C ASP A 146 13.42 9.58 18.70
N THR A 147 12.90 8.75 19.60
CA THR A 147 13.66 7.72 20.30
C THR A 147 13.04 6.35 20.03
N ILE A 148 13.80 5.46 19.40
CA ILE A 148 13.31 4.16 18.92
C ILE A 148 14.11 3.05 19.59
N TYR A 149 13.41 2.13 20.24
CA TYR A 149 13.92 0.85 20.73
C TYR A 149 13.25 -0.28 19.93
N ALA A 150 13.92 -0.75 18.88
CA ALA A 150 13.35 -1.72 17.96
C ALA A 150 13.28 -3.14 18.56
N GLY A 151 14.28 -3.50 19.38
CA GLY A 151 14.26 -4.72 20.17
C GLY A 151 14.90 -5.91 19.46
N ALA A 152 14.23 -7.06 19.43
CA ALA A 152 14.79 -8.29 18.88
C ALA A 152 14.06 -8.70 17.61
N GLY A 153 14.80 -8.97 16.54
CA GLY A 153 14.27 -9.37 15.24
C GLY A 153 14.96 -8.63 14.10
N ASN A 154 14.54 -8.90 12.87
CA ASN A 154 15.05 -8.19 11.70
C ASN A 154 14.18 -6.97 11.46
N ASP A 155 14.51 -5.85 12.09
CA ASP A 155 13.67 -4.64 12.04
C ASP A 155 13.98 -3.77 10.82
N THR A 156 12.99 -3.02 10.35
CA THR A 156 13.15 -1.95 9.36
C THR A 156 12.74 -0.62 9.98
N ILE A 157 13.67 0.33 10.05
CA ILE A 157 13.53 1.57 10.82
C ILE A 157 13.79 2.77 9.92
N TYR A 158 12.81 3.67 9.81
CA TYR A 158 12.89 4.93 9.08
C TYR A 158 12.50 6.06 10.04
N SER A 159 13.46 6.75 10.64
CA SER A 159 13.12 7.79 11.63
C SER A 159 12.77 9.14 11.00
N GLY A 160 13.30 9.43 9.82
CA GLY A 160 12.88 10.57 9.01
C GLY A 160 13.64 11.86 9.31
N LYS A 161 12.95 12.96 9.64
CA LYS A 161 13.60 14.27 9.83
C LYS A 161 13.69 14.63 11.30
N GLY A 162 14.89 14.96 11.76
CA GLY A 162 15.16 15.47 13.10
C GLY A 162 16.44 14.87 13.64
N ASN A 163 16.72 15.04 14.93
CA ASN A 163 17.89 14.40 15.54
C ASN A 163 17.41 13.17 16.31
N ASP A 164 17.49 12.01 15.67
CA ASP A 164 16.88 10.78 16.16
C ASP A 164 17.87 9.93 16.96
N THR A 165 17.35 9.13 17.89
CA THR A 165 18.11 8.13 18.63
C THR A 165 17.52 6.74 18.40
N ILE A 166 18.29 5.86 17.77
CA ILE A 166 17.84 4.54 17.35
C ILE A 166 18.68 3.46 18.04
N TYR A 167 18.00 2.60 18.80
CA TYR A 167 18.53 1.35 19.31
C TYR A 167 17.93 0.22 18.49
N ALA A 168 18.67 -0.24 17.48
CA ALA A 168 18.21 -1.26 16.54
C ALA A 168 18.13 -2.66 17.17
N GLY A 169 18.88 -2.89 18.25
CA GLY A 169 18.80 -4.14 19.01
C GLY A 169 19.45 -5.33 18.29
N ALA A 170 18.84 -6.51 18.33
CA ALA A 170 19.47 -7.74 17.83
C ALA A 170 18.77 -8.26 16.57
N GLY A 171 19.52 -8.67 15.56
CA GLY A 171 18.99 -9.20 14.30
C GLY A 171 19.59 -8.50 13.10
N ASN A 172 19.10 -8.77 11.89
CA ASN A 172 19.59 -8.11 10.67
C ASN A 172 18.69 -6.92 10.37
N ASN A 173 19.09 -5.72 10.80
CA ASN A 173 18.25 -4.54 10.71
C ASN A 173 18.52 -3.73 9.44
N VAL A 174 17.49 -3.06 8.94
CA VAL A 174 17.60 -2.04 7.89
C VAL A 174 17.24 -0.70 8.50
N ILE A 175 18.22 0.22 8.60
CA ILE A 175 18.03 1.51 9.27
C ILE A 175 18.26 2.65 8.28
N ASN A 176 17.31 3.55 8.22
CA ASN A 176 17.43 4.87 7.62
C ASN A 176 17.12 5.91 8.71
N ALA A 177 18.15 6.58 9.22
CA ALA A 177 17.95 7.64 10.21
C ALA A 177 17.44 8.95 9.57
N GLY A 178 17.39 9.01 8.23
CA GLY A 178 16.94 10.17 7.47
C GLY A 178 17.89 11.37 7.60
N THR A 179 17.32 12.56 7.83
CA THR A 179 18.09 13.81 7.85
C THR A 179 18.14 14.41 9.24
N GLY A 180 19.34 14.74 9.69
CA GLY A 180 19.62 15.45 10.94
C GLY A 180 20.88 14.90 11.59
N ASN A 181 21.07 15.16 12.88
CA ASN A 181 22.20 14.60 13.64
C ASN A 181 21.72 13.41 14.45
N ASP A 182 21.81 12.23 13.83
CA ASP A 182 21.22 11.03 14.38
C ASP A 182 22.24 10.18 15.14
N SER A 183 21.75 9.41 16.10
CA SER A 183 22.54 8.46 16.89
C SER A 183 21.98 7.06 16.72
N VAL A 184 22.75 6.17 16.09
CA VAL A 184 22.34 4.79 15.79
C VAL A 184 23.21 3.79 16.55
N TYR A 185 22.57 2.88 17.28
CA TYR A 185 23.20 1.78 18.01
C TYR A 185 22.71 0.44 17.41
N LEU A 186 23.59 -0.24 16.65
CA LEU A 186 23.24 -1.45 15.88
C LEU A 186 23.12 -2.74 16.71
N GLY A 187 23.46 -2.70 18.00
CA GLY A 187 23.67 -3.92 18.78
C GLY A 187 24.99 -4.61 18.43
N SER A 188 25.19 -5.83 18.92
CA SER A 188 26.45 -6.58 18.75
C SER A 188 26.34 -7.80 17.84
N THR A 189 25.16 -8.11 17.31
CA THR A 189 24.87 -9.31 16.51
C THR A 189 23.90 -8.96 15.41
N GLY A 190 24.20 -9.38 14.18
CA GLY A 190 23.37 -9.02 13.03
C GLY A 190 24.21 -8.83 11.78
N LYS A 191 23.54 -8.67 10.66
CA LYS A 191 24.08 -8.11 9.41
C LYS A 191 23.25 -6.89 9.09
N ASP A 192 23.63 -5.77 9.69
CA ASP A 192 22.83 -4.55 9.59
C ASP A 192 23.14 -3.79 8.31
N LYS A 193 22.12 -3.12 7.78
CA LYS A 193 22.22 -2.24 6.62
C LYS A 193 21.82 -0.83 7.02
N LEU A 194 22.78 0.09 6.97
CA LEU A 194 22.56 1.51 7.21
C LEU A 194 22.41 2.25 5.87
N ILE A 195 21.22 2.79 5.64
CA ILE A 195 20.90 3.65 4.49
C ILE A 195 21.22 5.10 4.89
N LEU A 196 22.05 5.76 4.09
CA LEU A 196 22.51 7.11 4.31
C LEU A 196 21.85 8.06 3.31
N GLU A 197 21.12 9.05 3.82
CA GLU A 197 20.52 10.10 3.01
C GLU A 197 21.42 11.35 2.99
N GLY A 198 21.27 12.15 1.93
CA GLY A 198 21.79 13.50 1.87
C GLY A 198 20.90 14.45 2.65
N GLY A 199 21.47 15.57 3.10
CA GLY A 199 20.73 16.58 3.86
C GLY A 199 21.63 17.30 4.85
N THR A 200 21.00 18.00 5.80
CA THR A 200 21.71 18.64 6.89
C THR A 200 21.96 17.65 8.02
N GLY A 201 23.17 17.63 8.58
CA GLY A 201 23.54 16.75 9.69
C GLY A 201 24.30 15.51 9.23
N SER A 202 24.51 14.57 10.14
CA SER A 202 25.22 13.31 9.89
C SER A 202 24.84 12.26 10.93
N VAL A 203 24.94 10.99 10.57
CA VAL A 203 24.63 9.86 11.46
C VAL A 203 25.86 9.43 12.27
N ALA A 204 25.80 9.45 13.59
CA ALA A 204 26.79 8.79 14.45
C ALA A 204 26.38 7.34 14.72
N VAL A 205 27.26 6.38 14.42
CA VAL A 205 26.92 4.95 14.45
C VAL A 205 27.83 4.19 15.40
N TRP A 206 27.26 3.48 16.37
CA TRP A 206 27.98 2.60 17.29
C TRP A 206 27.61 1.13 17.03
N GLY A 207 28.57 0.23 17.28
CA GLY A 207 28.37 -1.21 17.11
C GLY A 207 28.63 -1.74 15.70
N PHE A 208 28.95 -0.87 14.74
CA PHE A 208 29.16 -1.27 13.34
C PHE A 208 30.31 -2.28 13.18
N ASN A 209 29.97 -3.47 12.71
CA ASN A 209 30.88 -4.57 12.44
C ASN A 209 31.21 -4.65 10.94
N THR A 210 32.45 -4.36 10.59
CA THR A 210 32.91 -4.30 9.20
C THR A 210 32.85 -5.62 8.42
N THR A 211 32.68 -6.75 9.10
CA THR A 211 32.56 -8.08 8.48
C THR A 211 31.14 -8.45 8.09
N SER A 212 30.14 -7.92 8.80
CA SER A 212 28.71 -8.25 8.62
C SER A 212 27.91 -7.09 8.05
N ASP A 213 28.19 -5.88 8.52
CA ASP A 213 27.32 -4.72 8.32
C ASP A 213 27.73 -3.95 7.08
N LYS A 214 26.75 -3.23 6.53
CA LYS A 214 26.90 -2.48 5.30
C LYS A 214 26.31 -1.08 5.41
N VAL A 215 26.93 -0.15 4.71
CA VAL A 215 26.38 1.17 4.43
C VAL A 215 25.87 1.21 3.00
N ARG A 216 24.88 2.05 2.75
CA ARG A 216 24.27 2.18 1.43
C ARG A 216 23.86 3.63 1.19
N LEU A 217 23.90 4.05 -0.07
CA LEU A 217 23.31 5.32 -0.49
C LEU A 217 21.79 5.22 -0.53
N GLY A 218 21.14 6.16 0.16
CA GLY A 218 19.72 6.42 0.06
C GLY A 218 19.34 7.09 -1.26
N GLU A 219 18.04 7.28 -1.44
CA GLU A 219 17.45 7.74 -2.70
C GLU A 219 17.85 9.18 -3.04
N SER A 220 18.03 10.01 -2.03
CA SER A 220 18.47 11.41 -2.20
C SER A 220 19.89 11.54 -2.75
N LEU A 221 20.67 10.44 -2.75
CA LEU A 221 22.06 10.41 -3.19
C LEU A 221 22.27 9.56 -4.46
N LEU A 222 21.20 9.29 -5.22
CA LEU A 222 21.31 8.54 -6.47
C LEU A 222 22.31 9.18 -7.44
N GLY A 223 23.17 8.35 -8.02
CA GLY A 223 24.26 8.79 -8.90
C GLY A 223 25.49 9.38 -8.19
N LYS A 224 25.49 9.45 -6.85
CA LYS A 224 26.68 9.83 -6.07
C LYS A 224 27.55 8.61 -5.77
N SER A 225 28.74 8.85 -5.22
CA SER A 225 29.65 7.81 -4.76
C SER A 225 30.08 8.10 -3.33
N LEU A 226 30.20 7.03 -2.55
CA LEU A 226 30.73 7.12 -1.20
C LEU A 226 32.25 7.17 -1.20
N SER A 227 32.80 7.95 -0.27
CA SER A 227 34.21 7.96 0.09
C SER A 227 34.37 7.83 1.60
N PHE A 228 35.50 7.27 2.03
CA PHE A 228 35.75 6.92 3.43
C PHE A 228 37.06 7.54 3.88
N THR A 229 37.05 8.19 5.05
CA THR A 229 38.26 8.77 5.68
C THR A 229 38.34 8.32 7.12
N SER A 230 39.49 7.86 7.58
CA SER A 230 39.70 7.55 8.99
C SER A 230 40.12 8.80 9.76
N SER A 231 39.52 9.04 10.92
CA SER A 231 39.89 10.14 11.82
C SER A 231 39.66 9.73 13.27
N ASN A 232 40.66 9.90 14.13
CA ASN A 232 40.59 9.61 15.57
C ASN A 232 40.07 8.20 15.95
N GLY A 233 40.32 7.19 15.12
CA GLY A 233 39.83 5.82 15.34
C GLY A 233 38.40 5.55 14.84
N ASP A 234 37.74 6.57 14.28
CA ASP A 234 36.45 6.47 13.59
C ASP A 234 36.65 6.41 12.07
N THR A 235 35.64 5.91 11.35
CA THR A 235 35.53 6.04 9.89
C THR A 235 34.43 7.06 9.56
N LEU A 236 34.79 8.08 8.80
CA LEU A 236 33.88 9.10 8.30
C LEU A 236 33.48 8.74 6.87
N VAL A 237 32.18 8.79 6.59
CA VAL A 237 31.56 8.39 5.33
C VAL A 237 31.01 9.64 4.66
N TYR A 238 31.43 9.91 3.42
CA TYR A 238 31.07 11.12 2.68
C TYR A 238 30.44 10.81 1.32
N ALA A 239 29.56 11.69 0.85
CA ALA A 239 29.25 11.82 -0.58
C ALA A 239 29.71 13.21 -1.05
N GLY A 240 30.77 13.25 -1.85
CA GLY A 240 31.42 14.53 -2.17
C GLY A 240 32.00 15.18 -0.91
N ASN A 241 31.51 16.37 -0.55
CA ASN A 241 31.94 17.10 0.65
C ASN A 241 30.98 16.91 1.85
N ASP A 242 29.85 16.25 1.65
CA ASP A 242 28.83 16.09 2.68
C ASP A 242 29.18 14.90 3.56
N LEU A 243 29.38 15.16 4.86
CA LEU A 243 29.58 14.10 5.85
C LEU A 243 28.24 13.44 6.13
N LEU A 244 28.09 12.18 5.72
CA LEU A 244 26.85 11.43 5.89
C LEU A 244 26.83 10.66 7.21
N ALA A 245 27.95 10.02 7.57
CA ALA A 245 28.04 9.23 8.79
C ALA A 245 29.43 9.21 9.41
N THR A 246 29.47 8.98 10.72
CA THR A 246 30.67 8.64 11.49
C THR A 246 30.48 7.28 12.15
N LEU A 247 31.20 6.28 11.67
CA LEU A 247 31.24 4.93 12.23
C LEU A 247 32.23 4.92 13.40
N LYS A 248 31.69 4.87 14.63
CA LYS A 248 32.43 5.04 15.87
C LYS A 248 33.26 3.82 16.22
N GLY A 249 34.56 4.03 16.44
CA GLY A 249 35.52 2.97 16.77
C GLY A 249 35.80 1.99 15.62
N VAL A 250 35.44 2.37 14.39
CA VAL A 250 35.66 1.56 13.19
C VAL A 250 36.88 2.09 12.43
N ALA A 251 37.87 1.24 12.20
CA ALA A 251 39.05 1.57 11.40
C ALA A 251 39.01 0.84 10.04
N SER A 252 38.10 1.25 9.16
CA SER A 252 37.98 0.67 7.80
C SER A 252 37.68 1.76 6.78
N GLY A 253 38.52 1.88 5.75
CA GLY A 253 38.41 2.92 4.72
C GLY A 253 38.02 2.40 3.33
N SER A 254 37.31 1.27 3.25
CA SER A 254 37.13 0.56 1.97
C SER A 254 35.69 0.59 1.46
N GLN A 255 35.55 0.71 0.13
CA GLN A 255 34.30 0.50 -0.61
C GLN A 255 33.65 -0.87 -0.33
N ALA A 256 34.37 -1.83 0.25
CA ALA A 256 33.81 -3.12 0.67
C ALA A 256 32.68 -3.00 1.71
N LEU A 257 32.52 -1.84 2.35
CA LEU A 257 31.41 -1.55 3.26
C LEU A 257 30.11 -1.19 2.52
N VAL A 258 30.18 -0.87 1.23
CA VAL A 258 29.01 -0.41 0.46
C VAL A 258 28.17 -1.59 -0.03
N ASP A 259 26.87 -1.56 0.25
CA ASP A 259 25.88 -2.49 -0.33
C ASP A 259 25.08 -1.80 -1.45
N ASN A 260 25.35 -2.22 -2.68
CA ASN A 260 24.60 -1.83 -3.88
C ASN A 260 23.57 -2.88 -4.30
N GLY A 261 23.45 -3.98 -3.56
CA GLY A 261 22.52 -5.06 -3.83
C GLY A 261 21.08 -4.73 -3.45
N PRO A 262 20.14 -5.66 -3.69
CA PRO A 262 18.77 -5.54 -3.23
C PRO A 262 18.70 -5.56 -1.70
N LEU A 263 17.76 -4.81 -1.12
CA LEU A 263 17.54 -4.80 0.32
C LEU A 263 17.01 -6.16 0.81
N TYR A 264 16.07 -6.75 0.07
CA TYR A 264 15.31 -7.92 0.47
C TYR A 264 15.43 -9.07 -0.53
N ARG A 265 15.22 -10.29 -0.03
CA ARG A 265 14.89 -11.47 -0.83
C ARG A 265 13.47 -11.90 -0.49
N TYR A 266 12.85 -12.65 -1.40
CA TYR A 266 11.44 -13.00 -1.25
C TYR A 266 11.20 -14.50 -1.31
N ALA A 267 10.41 -15.00 -0.36
CA ALA A 267 9.78 -16.30 -0.41
C ALA A 267 8.41 -16.16 -1.05
N ALA A 268 8.19 -16.86 -2.16
CA ALA A 268 6.94 -16.79 -2.90
C ALA A 268 5.98 -17.89 -2.47
N THR A 269 4.71 -17.51 -2.28
CA THR A 269 3.60 -18.44 -2.05
C THR A 269 2.60 -18.30 -3.18
N ASP A 270 2.28 -19.41 -3.85
CA ASP A 270 1.22 -19.46 -4.86
C ASP A 270 -0.14 -19.28 -4.17
N LEU A 271 -0.96 -18.36 -4.66
CA LEU A 271 -2.28 -18.07 -4.07
C LEU A 271 -3.31 -19.17 -4.35
N GLY A 272 -3.00 -20.13 -5.22
CA GLY A 272 -3.93 -21.14 -5.67
C GLY A 272 -4.84 -20.64 -6.79
N SER A 273 -5.86 -21.44 -7.10
CA SER A 273 -6.90 -21.06 -8.06
C SER A 273 -8.20 -21.78 -7.76
N LEU A 274 -9.30 -21.03 -7.73
CA LEU A 274 -10.66 -21.54 -7.76
C LEU A 274 -11.17 -21.81 -9.20
N SER A 275 -10.36 -21.52 -10.22
CA SER A 275 -10.72 -21.74 -11.62
C SER A 275 -10.91 -23.22 -11.92
N THR A 276 -12.05 -23.57 -12.52
CA THR A 276 -12.25 -24.89 -13.14
C THR A 276 -11.70 -24.95 -14.57
N ASN A 277 -11.34 -23.80 -15.15
CA ASN A 277 -10.69 -23.73 -16.44
C ASN A 277 -9.20 -24.11 -16.28
N PRO A 278 -8.71 -25.16 -16.95
CA PRO A 278 -7.30 -25.54 -16.92
C PRO A 278 -6.37 -24.49 -17.56
N ASN A 279 -6.94 -23.56 -18.36
CA ASN A 279 -6.26 -22.39 -18.90
C ASN A 279 -6.66 -21.09 -18.18
N GLY A 280 -7.40 -21.19 -17.07
CA GLY A 280 -7.97 -20.04 -16.39
C GLY A 280 -6.90 -19.15 -15.78
N SER A 281 -7.12 -17.84 -15.89
CA SER A 281 -6.23 -16.84 -15.33
C SER A 281 -6.60 -16.54 -13.89
N VAL A 282 -5.60 -16.46 -13.01
CA VAL A 282 -5.74 -15.88 -11.67
C VAL A 282 -4.91 -14.60 -11.65
N ASN A 283 -5.59 -13.48 -11.48
CA ASN A 283 -4.97 -12.17 -11.46
C ASN A 283 -5.24 -11.51 -10.11
N VAL A 284 -4.18 -11.32 -9.34
CA VAL A 284 -4.18 -10.50 -8.14
C VAL A 284 -4.26 -9.02 -8.51
N ALA A 285 -4.97 -8.26 -7.69
CA ALA A 285 -5.11 -6.81 -7.83
C ALA A 285 -4.31 -6.09 -6.74
N SER A 286 -4.67 -6.28 -5.47
CA SER A 286 -4.04 -5.58 -4.35
C SER A 286 -3.91 -6.44 -3.10
N ILE A 287 -3.01 -6.03 -2.20
CA ILE A 287 -2.78 -6.56 -0.87
C ILE A 287 -2.88 -5.42 0.13
N ASN A 288 -3.50 -5.66 1.28
CA ASN A 288 -3.57 -4.71 2.38
C ASN A 288 -2.53 -5.04 3.48
N ASP A 289 -2.40 -4.20 4.49
CA ASP A 289 -1.43 -4.37 5.58
C ASP A 289 -1.77 -5.55 6.50
N LEU A 290 -3.01 -6.05 6.44
CA LEU A 290 -3.40 -7.29 7.12
C LEU A 290 -2.97 -8.55 6.35
N GLY A 291 -2.36 -8.40 5.16
CA GLY A 291 -1.96 -9.50 4.29
C GLY A 291 -3.15 -10.17 3.58
N GLN A 292 -4.32 -9.53 3.56
CA GLN A 292 -5.47 -9.97 2.79
C GLN A 292 -5.28 -9.53 1.34
N ILE A 293 -5.58 -10.42 0.40
CA ILE A 293 -5.28 -10.20 -1.02
C ILE A 293 -6.56 -10.32 -1.83
N ALA A 294 -6.90 -9.27 -2.57
CA ALA A 294 -8.06 -9.26 -3.46
C ALA A 294 -7.63 -9.42 -4.92
N GLY A 295 -8.43 -10.14 -5.71
CA GLY A 295 -8.17 -10.34 -7.12
C GLY A 295 -9.35 -10.96 -7.85
N ARG A 296 -9.11 -11.45 -9.05
CA ARG A 296 -10.10 -12.17 -9.86
C ARG A 296 -9.56 -13.45 -10.46
N PHE A 297 -10.47 -14.38 -10.72
CA PHE A 297 -10.17 -15.60 -11.46
C PHE A 297 -11.21 -15.86 -12.55
N ASP A 298 -10.80 -16.57 -13.60
CA ASP A 298 -11.72 -17.09 -14.61
C ASP A 298 -12.43 -18.32 -14.04
N THR A 299 -13.76 -18.34 -14.08
CA THR A 299 -14.54 -19.45 -13.48
C THR A 299 -14.49 -20.73 -14.33
N GLY A 300 -14.23 -20.59 -15.63
CA GLY A 300 -14.41 -21.64 -16.63
C GLY A 300 -15.83 -21.84 -17.11
N ALA A 301 -16.78 -21.05 -16.59
CA ALA A 301 -18.14 -21.04 -17.09
C ALA A 301 -18.24 -20.28 -18.42
N THR A 302 -19.19 -20.72 -19.24
CA THR A 302 -19.62 -20.03 -20.45
C THR A 302 -20.99 -19.41 -20.20
N PHE A 303 -21.15 -18.14 -20.53
CA PHE A 303 -22.43 -17.46 -20.49
C PHE A 303 -22.95 -17.22 -21.90
N THR A 304 -24.16 -17.71 -22.19
CA THR A 304 -24.81 -17.52 -23.49
C THR A 304 -26.05 -16.66 -23.31
N ASN A 305 -26.17 -15.61 -24.11
CA ASN A 305 -27.29 -14.68 -24.11
C ASN A 305 -27.88 -14.60 -25.50
N THR A 306 -29.21 -14.69 -25.61
CA THR A 306 -29.94 -14.50 -26.88
C THR A 306 -30.71 -13.19 -26.82
N ASN A 307 -30.43 -12.28 -27.76
CA ASN A 307 -31.18 -11.04 -27.91
C ASN A 307 -32.64 -11.38 -28.25
N ALA A 308 -33.58 -11.00 -27.38
CA ALA A 308 -34.99 -11.35 -27.52
C ALA A 308 -35.65 -10.73 -28.78
N THR A 309 -35.08 -9.65 -29.33
CA THR A 309 -35.64 -8.93 -30.49
C THR A 309 -35.02 -9.39 -31.82
N THR A 310 -33.71 -9.65 -31.85
CA THR A 310 -32.99 -10.02 -33.09
C THR A 310 -32.69 -11.52 -33.21
N GLY A 311 -32.84 -12.29 -32.12
CA GLY A 311 -32.49 -13.70 -32.06
C GLY A 311 -30.98 -13.98 -32.08
N VAL A 312 -30.13 -12.94 -32.08
CA VAL A 312 -28.67 -13.08 -32.08
C VAL A 312 -28.21 -13.68 -30.76
N VAL A 313 -27.44 -14.77 -30.84
CA VAL A 313 -26.83 -15.44 -29.69
C VAL A 313 -25.41 -14.92 -29.50
N ASN A 314 -25.14 -14.32 -28.35
CA ASN A 314 -23.82 -13.92 -27.90
C ASN A 314 -23.35 -14.88 -26.81
N THR A 315 -22.21 -15.51 -27.04
CA THR A 315 -21.59 -16.42 -26.08
C THR A 315 -20.32 -15.79 -25.53
N ASN A 316 -20.29 -15.50 -24.23
CA ASN A 316 -19.11 -15.08 -23.50
C ASN A 316 -18.46 -16.31 -22.84
N ASN A 317 -17.28 -16.66 -23.32
CA ASN A 317 -16.49 -17.79 -22.78
C ASN A 317 -15.55 -17.38 -21.65
N LEU A 318 -15.65 -16.14 -21.17
CA LEU A 318 -14.80 -15.57 -20.13
C LEU A 318 -15.66 -15.01 -18.99
N VAL A 319 -16.27 -15.90 -18.22
CA VAL A 319 -16.95 -15.53 -16.96
C VAL A 319 -15.92 -15.45 -15.85
N ARG A 320 -15.89 -14.32 -15.14
CA ARG A 320 -14.93 -14.03 -14.07
C ARG A 320 -15.62 -13.90 -12.73
N GLN A 321 -14.87 -14.11 -11.66
CA GLN A 321 -15.34 -13.84 -10.31
C GLN A 321 -14.22 -13.26 -9.47
N GLY A 322 -14.57 -12.34 -8.57
CA GLY A 322 -13.64 -11.83 -7.58
C GLY A 322 -13.30 -12.89 -6.54
N PHE A 323 -12.15 -12.76 -5.90
CA PHE A 323 -11.79 -13.54 -4.73
C PHE A 323 -11.11 -12.67 -3.68
N ILE A 324 -11.15 -13.18 -2.45
CA ILE A 324 -10.27 -12.76 -1.36
C ILE A 324 -9.40 -13.96 -0.98
N TRP A 325 -8.11 -13.73 -0.75
CA TRP A 325 -7.19 -14.70 -0.19
C TRP A 325 -6.75 -14.22 1.18
N GLU A 326 -6.95 -15.06 2.19
CA GLU A 326 -6.61 -14.78 3.58
C GLU A 326 -6.12 -16.08 4.21
N ASN A 327 -5.02 -16.02 4.98
CA ASN A 327 -4.51 -17.15 5.75
C ASN A 327 -4.33 -18.45 4.93
N GLY A 328 -3.84 -18.34 3.69
CA GLY A 328 -3.61 -19.51 2.83
C GLY A 328 -4.83 -19.98 2.04
N VAL A 329 -6.00 -19.38 2.21
CA VAL A 329 -7.25 -19.84 1.61
C VAL A 329 -7.82 -18.80 0.66
N GLN A 330 -8.08 -19.21 -0.58
CA GLN A 330 -8.82 -18.42 -1.55
C GLN A 330 -10.33 -18.65 -1.39
N THR A 331 -11.10 -17.58 -1.24
CA THR A 331 -12.57 -17.59 -1.13
C THR A 331 -13.16 -16.69 -2.21
N ALA A 332 -14.14 -17.19 -2.97
CA ALA A 332 -14.83 -16.38 -3.95
C ALA A 332 -15.73 -15.33 -3.28
N ILE A 333 -15.71 -14.09 -3.76
CA ILE A 333 -16.65 -13.05 -3.30
C ILE A 333 -17.90 -13.04 -4.19
N THR A 334 -19.02 -12.58 -3.64
CA THR A 334 -20.31 -12.60 -4.36
C THR A 334 -20.24 -11.77 -5.65
N SER A 335 -20.85 -12.28 -6.73
CA SER A 335 -21.10 -11.52 -7.95
C SER A 335 -22.52 -10.93 -7.98
N THR A 336 -23.33 -11.20 -6.95
CA THR A 336 -24.71 -10.74 -6.86
C THR A 336 -24.85 -9.71 -5.75
N GLY A 337 -25.46 -8.57 -6.07
CA GLY A 337 -25.55 -7.41 -5.19
C GLY A 337 -26.72 -6.52 -5.51
N LEU A 338 -26.83 -5.40 -4.80
CA LEU A 338 -27.89 -4.40 -5.01
C LEU A 338 -27.36 -3.24 -5.86
N LYS A 339 -28.18 -2.77 -6.80
CA LYS A 339 -27.91 -1.53 -7.52
C LYS A 339 -28.18 -0.30 -6.65
N ASN A 340 -27.27 0.65 -6.68
CA ASN A 340 -27.35 1.95 -6.02
C ASN A 340 -27.06 3.06 -7.03
N GLY A 341 -28.07 3.80 -7.49
CA GLY A 341 -27.86 4.88 -8.46
C GLY A 341 -28.94 5.02 -9.53
N GLN A 342 -28.69 5.90 -10.52
CA GLN A 342 -29.64 6.15 -11.61
C GLN A 342 -29.72 4.98 -12.59
N SER A 343 -30.85 4.89 -13.30
CA SER A 343 -31.23 3.74 -14.14
C SER A 343 -31.12 4.05 -15.64
N ASP A 344 -30.23 4.95 -16.04
CA ASP A 344 -30.10 5.34 -17.46
C ASP A 344 -29.81 4.10 -18.33
N PHE A 345 -29.12 3.12 -17.74
CA PHE A 345 -28.91 1.78 -18.28
C PHE A 345 -29.04 0.75 -17.14
N GLY A 346 -29.50 -0.47 -17.44
CA GLY A 346 -29.49 -1.58 -16.47
C GLY A 346 -30.73 -1.71 -15.57
N ALA A 347 -30.56 -2.38 -14.43
CA ALA A 347 -31.59 -2.63 -13.42
C ALA A 347 -32.07 -1.34 -12.74
N ALA A 348 -33.21 -1.37 -12.07
CA ALA A 348 -33.68 -0.22 -11.29
C ALA A 348 -32.90 -0.10 -9.97
N ASN A 349 -32.87 1.11 -9.39
CA ASN A 349 -32.27 1.33 -8.07
C ASN A 349 -32.89 0.38 -7.02
N GLY A 350 -32.04 -0.29 -6.25
CA GLY A 350 -32.44 -1.30 -5.27
C GLY A 350 -32.72 -2.70 -5.82
N GLU A 351 -32.66 -2.91 -7.14
CA GLU A 351 -32.79 -4.26 -7.72
C GLU A 351 -31.52 -5.10 -7.49
N THR A 352 -31.73 -6.41 -7.40
CA THR A 352 -30.65 -7.38 -7.34
C THR A 352 -30.07 -7.62 -8.73
N VAL A 353 -28.76 -7.48 -8.85
CA VAL A 353 -28.02 -7.66 -10.11
C VAL A 353 -26.92 -8.69 -9.91
N THR A 354 -26.78 -9.59 -10.88
CA THR A 354 -25.69 -10.58 -10.93
C THR A 354 -24.72 -10.24 -12.06
N LEU A 355 -23.47 -9.99 -11.70
CA LEU A 355 -22.38 -9.66 -12.60
C LEU A 355 -21.72 -10.92 -13.16
N LEU A 356 -21.28 -10.85 -14.42
CA LEU A 356 -20.69 -11.99 -15.13
C LEU A 356 -19.17 -11.88 -15.27
N THR A 357 -18.64 -10.66 -15.24
CA THR A 357 -17.23 -10.38 -15.55
C THR A 357 -16.56 -9.37 -14.61
N PRO A 358 -16.85 -9.35 -13.29
CA PRO A 358 -16.27 -8.38 -12.38
C PRO A 358 -14.76 -8.39 -12.40
N ASN A 359 -14.20 -7.18 -12.40
CA ASN A 359 -12.83 -6.88 -12.13
C ASN A 359 -12.69 -6.38 -10.70
N VAL A 360 -11.57 -6.72 -10.06
CA VAL A 360 -11.20 -6.23 -8.73
C VAL A 360 -10.03 -5.28 -8.92
N ASN A 361 -10.09 -4.12 -8.25
CA ASN A 361 -9.13 -3.04 -8.40
C ASN A 361 -8.23 -2.92 -7.15
N THR A 362 -8.81 -2.86 -5.94
CA THR A 362 -8.06 -2.67 -4.70
C THR A 362 -8.81 -3.21 -3.46
N ILE A 363 -8.12 -3.26 -2.32
CA ILE A 363 -8.66 -3.58 -0.99
C ILE A 363 -8.03 -2.65 0.07
N SER A 364 -8.83 -2.11 0.99
CA SER A 364 -8.34 -1.34 2.15
C SER A 364 -8.03 -2.22 3.36
N ASP A 365 -7.37 -1.68 4.38
CA ASP A 365 -7.16 -2.38 5.66
C ASP A 365 -8.46 -2.61 6.43
N ARG A 366 -9.54 -1.90 6.04
CA ARG A 366 -10.89 -2.14 6.56
C ARG A 366 -11.60 -3.31 5.88
N GLY A 367 -10.96 -3.95 4.90
CA GLY A 367 -11.53 -5.04 4.12
C GLY A 367 -12.60 -4.60 3.12
N VAL A 368 -12.62 -3.32 2.73
CA VAL A 368 -13.49 -2.84 1.63
C VAL A 368 -12.78 -3.12 0.32
N ILE A 369 -13.43 -3.85 -0.58
CA ILE A 369 -12.87 -4.19 -1.90
C ILE A 369 -13.59 -3.36 -2.95
N LEU A 370 -12.82 -2.76 -3.87
CA LEU A 370 -13.35 -2.00 -5.00
C LEU A 370 -13.14 -2.76 -6.31
N GLY A 371 -14.00 -2.47 -7.29
CA GLY A 371 -13.89 -3.05 -8.61
C GLY A 371 -14.77 -2.40 -9.65
N THR A 372 -14.85 -3.04 -10.81
CA THR A 372 -15.74 -2.64 -11.90
C THR A 372 -16.32 -3.83 -12.63
N ALA A 373 -17.51 -3.67 -13.20
CA ALA A 373 -18.06 -4.65 -14.13
C ALA A 373 -19.06 -4.03 -15.08
N ASP A 374 -19.20 -4.66 -16.24
CA ASP A 374 -20.36 -4.46 -17.09
C ASP A 374 -21.65 -4.84 -16.37
N GLU A 375 -22.62 -3.91 -16.37
CA GLU A 375 -24.00 -4.24 -16.06
C GLU A 375 -24.72 -4.73 -17.33
N VAL A 376 -24.99 -6.03 -17.43
CA VAL A 376 -25.63 -6.61 -18.63
C VAL A 376 -27.16 -6.51 -18.51
N ARG A 377 -27.80 -5.64 -19.31
CA ARG A 377 -29.25 -5.68 -19.58
C ARG A 377 -29.57 -5.59 -21.08
N GLN A 378 -30.40 -6.50 -21.58
CA GLN A 378 -30.90 -6.57 -22.97
C GLN A 378 -31.88 -5.43 -23.33
N PRO A 379 -32.09 -5.09 -24.63
CA PRO A 379 -31.53 -5.71 -25.85
C PRO A 379 -30.47 -4.87 -26.58
N ASN A 380 -30.02 -3.74 -26.02
CA ASN A 380 -29.04 -2.86 -26.65
C ASN A 380 -27.71 -2.88 -25.87
N PRO A 381 -26.61 -3.39 -26.45
CA PRO A 381 -25.38 -3.72 -25.74
C PRO A 381 -24.46 -2.51 -25.63
N LEU A 382 -24.86 -1.48 -24.89
CA LEU A 382 -23.86 -0.61 -24.29
C LEU A 382 -23.51 -1.28 -22.96
N ALA A 383 -22.65 -2.30 -23.03
CA ALA A 383 -21.96 -2.79 -21.85
C ALA A 383 -21.21 -1.59 -21.29
N THR A 384 -21.61 -1.19 -20.10
CA THR A 384 -21.08 -0.01 -19.47
C THR A 384 -20.62 -0.38 -18.08
N ASP A 385 -19.37 -0.03 -17.79
CA ASP A 385 -18.76 -0.35 -16.51
C ASP A 385 -19.47 0.37 -15.36
N ARG A 386 -19.66 -0.34 -14.26
CA ARG A 386 -20.22 0.17 -13.01
C ARG A 386 -19.24 -0.01 -11.86
N ALA A 387 -19.26 0.94 -10.94
CA ALA A 387 -18.35 0.96 -9.81
C ALA A 387 -18.84 -0.03 -8.74
N LEU A 388 -17.99 -0.97 -8.34
CA LEU A 388 -18.35 -2.02 -7.41
C LEU A 388 -17.72 -1.75 -6.04
N VAL A 389 -18.51 -1.99 -5.00
CA VAL A 389 -18.04 -1.98 -3.61
C VAL A 389 -18.48 -3.29 -2.98
N TRP A 390 -17.51 -4.07 -2.49
CA TRP A 390 -17.78 -5.20 -1.61
C TRP A 390 -17.41 -4.83 -0.19
N GLU A 391 -18.38 -4.93 0.72
CA GLU A 391 -18.19 -4.71 2.15
C GLU A 391 -18.34 -6.02 2.91
N LYS A 392 -17.45 -6.24 3.88
CA LYS A 392 -17.45 -7.44 4.71
C LYS A 392 -18.74 -7.51 5.56
N ASN A 393 -19.38 -8.67 5.56
CA ASN A 393 -20.57 -8.98 6.35
C ASN A 393 -20.39 -10.37 6.98
N GLY A 394 -19.85 -10.40 8.20
CA GLY A 394 -19.40 -11.62 8.84
C GLY A 394 -18.30 -12.31 8.02
N SER A 395 -18.54 -13.57 7.63
CA SER A 395 -17.63 -14.36 6.79
C SER A 395 -17.91 -14.23 5.28
N SER A 396 -18.77 -13.30 4.86
CA SER A 396 -19.16 -13.08 3.48
C SER A 396 -19.01 -11.60 3.10
N TYR A 397 -19.31 -11.27 1.85
CA TYR A 397 -19.28 -9.89 1.35
C TYR A 397 -20.64 -9.51 0.77
N ASN A 398 -21.11 -8.31 1.07
CA ASN A 398 -22.24 -7.68 0.39
C ASN A 398 -21.70 -6.88 -0.79
N LEU A 399 -22.33 -6.98 -1.96
CA LEU A 399 -21.96 -6.22 -3.14
C LEU A 399 -22.96 -5.08 -3.38
N THR A 400 -22.45 -3.87 -3.55
CA THR A 400 -23.17 -2.70 -4.03
C THR A 400 -22.64 -2.28 -5.40
N ILE A 401 -23.53 -2.13 -6.37
CA ILE A 401 -23.22 -1.71 -7.75
C ILE A 401 -23.63 -0.25 -7.88
N ASN A 402 -22.64 0.65 -7.91
CA ASN A 402 -22.85 2.07 -7.89
C ASN A 402 -22.88 2.64 -9.32
N ASP A 403 -23.96 3.36 -9.61
CA ASP A 403 -24.24 4.00 -10.90
C ASP A 403 -24.40 5.50 -10.70
N PHE A 404 -23.40 6.28 -11.10
CA PHE A 404 -23.41 7.73 -10.93
C PHE A 404 -24.15 8.46 -12.08
N GLY A 405 -24.79 7.72 -12.99
CA GLY A 405 -25.29 8.25 -14.25
C GLY A 405 -24.21 8.29 -15.33
N GLY A 406 -24.57 8.74 -16.53
CA GLY A 406 -23.65 8.77 -17.67
C GLY A 406 -23.46 7.40 -18.34
N VAL A 407 -22.35 7.24 -19.06
CA VAL A 407 -21.96 6.00 -19.74
C VAL A 407 -21.34 5.04 -18.73
N GLU A 408 -20.24 5.39 -18.05
CA GLU A 408 -19.48 4.44 -17.21
C GLU A 408 -19.13 5.02 -15.83
N SER A 409 -19.00 4.17 -14.82
CA SER A 409 -18.67 4.55 -13.45
C SER A 409 -17.53 3.68 -12.90
N TYR A 410 -16.50 4.32 -12.34
CA TYR A 410 -15.29 3.65 -11.87
C TYR A 410 -14.92 4.09 -10.45
N PHE A 411 -14.68 3.11 -9.58
CA PHE A 411 -13.89 3.29 -8.36
C PHE A 411 -12.55 2.58 -8.53
N LEU A 412 -11.46 3.29 -8.29
CA LEU A 412 -10.12 2.84 -8.62
C LEU A 412 -9.27 2.56 -7.38
N ASP A 413 -9.33 3.45 -6.39
CA ASP A 413 -8.53 3.33 -5.17
C ASP A 413 -9.26 3.85 -3.92
N ILE A 414 -8.86 3.37 -2.74
CA ILE A 414 -9.47 3.69 -1.44
C ILE A 414 -8.40 3.78 -0.35
N ASN A 415 -8.47 4.82 0.47
CA ASN A 415 -7.65 4.91 1.67
C ASN A 415 -8.35 4.30 2.90
N ASN A 416 -7.62 4.17 4.01
CA ASN A 416 -8.16 3.62 5.26
C ASN A 416 -9.17 4.53 5.98
N ARG A 417 -9.47 5.71 5.43
CA ARG A 417 -10.51 6.65 5.89
C ARG A 417 -11.77 6.60 5.00
N ASN A 418 -11.89 5.59 4.13
CA ASN A 418 -12.98 5.41 3.18
C ASN A 418 -13.14 6.56 2.16
N LEU A 419 -12.09 7.33 1.91
CA LEU A 419 -12.05 8.22 0.77
C LEU A 419 -11.68 7.39 -0.46
N ILE A 420 -12.55 7.40 -1.46
CA ILE A 420 -12.38 6.67 -2.70
C ILE A 420 -12.09 7.64 -3.84
N SER A 421 -11.17 7.29 -4.72
CA SER A 421 -10.91 8.00 -5.98
C SER A 421 -11.43 7.22 -7.19
N GLY A 422 -11.79 7.94 -8.26
CA GLY A 422 -12.27 7.30 -9.47
C GLY A 422 -12.58 8.27 -10.62
N ARG A 423 -13.46 7.82 -11.51
CA ARG A 423 -13.97 8.62 -12.62
C ARG A 423 -15.40 8.23 -13.01
N ASN A 424 -16.11 9.17 -13.62
CA ASN A 424 -17.37 8.94 -14.31
C ASN A 424 -17.20 9.33 -15.77
N ILE A 425 -17.72 8.54 -16.70
CA ILE A 425 -17.69 8.87 -18.12
C ILE A 425 -19.10 9.31 -18.51
N GLU A 426 -19.33 10.60 -18.70
CA GLU A 426 -20.67 11.14 -18.98
C GLU A 426 -21.06 10.96 -20.45
N ALA A 427 -20.08 11.02 -21.35
CA ALA A 427 -20.19 10.79 -22.78
C ALA A 427 -18.82 10.38 -23.35
N SER A 428 -18.78 9.89 -24.60
CA SER A 428 -17.52 9.52 -25.25
C SER A 428 -16.53 10.69 -25.25
N GLY A 429 -15.37 10.50 -24.60
CA GLY A 429 -14.32 11.51 -24.45
C GLY A 429 -14.50 12.50 -23.28
N TYR A 430 -15.57 12.36 -22.48
CA TYR A 430 -15.85 13.19 -21.31
C TYR A 430 -15.72 12.37 -20.03
N ASP A 431 -14.48 12.22 -19.56
CA ASP A 431 -14.14 11.53 -18.32
C ASP A 431 -14.04 12.54 -17.17
N ASN A 432 -14.88 12.44 -16.16
CA ASN A 432 -14.88 13.32 -15.00
C ASN A 432 -14.18 12.64 -13.81
N PRO A 433 -13.01 13.13 -13.36
CA PRO A 433 -12.39 12.63 -12.15
C PRO A 433 -13.28 12.95 -10.93
N LEU A 434 -13.40 12.00 -10.02
CA LEU A 434 -14.29 12.10 -8.86
C LEU A 434 -13.64 11.56 -7.60
N TYR A 435 -14.22 11.96 -6.47
CA TYR A 435 -13.98 11.33 -5.19
C TYR A 435 -15.31 10.97 -4.52
N TRP A 436 -15.29 9.95 -3.68
CA TRP A 436 -16.40 9.59 -2.81
C TRP A 436 -15.96 9.64 -1.36
N GLU A 437 -16.69 10.42 -0.58
CA GLU A 437 -16.44 10.64 0.85
C GLU A 437 -17.78 10.71 1.57
N ASN A 438 -17.94 9.99 2.67
CA ASN A 438 -19.14 10.03 3.50
C ASN A 438 -20.46 9.76 2.74
N GLY A 439 -20.44 8.83 1.78
CA GLY A 439 -21.63 8.48 1.00
C GLY A 439 -21.95 9.42 -0.16
N VAL A 440 -21.15 10.47 -0.37
CA VAL A 440 -21.37 11.48 -1.42
C VAL A 440 -20.28 11.38 -2.48
N VAL A 441 -20.68 11.17 -3.73
CA VAL A 441 -19.79 11.27 -4.89
C VAL A 441 -19.74 12.73 -5.34
N THR A 442 -18.56 13.28 -5.47
CA THR A 442 -18.35 14.67 -5.89
C THR A 442 -17.29 14.70 -7.01
N ALA A 443 -17.58 15.45 -8.07
CA ALA A 443 -16.60 15.72 -9.11
C ALA A 443 -15.44 16.55 -8.55
N LEU A 444 -14.21 16.24 -8.95
CA LEU A 444 -13.06 17.06 -8.60
C LEU A 444 -13.10 18.33 -9.49
N THR A 445 -13.40 19.46 -8.86
CA THR A 445 -13.69 20.73 -9.55
C THR A 445 -12.42 21.39 -10.08
N ASP A 446 -12.15 21.25 -11.39
CA ASP A 446 -11.71 22.33 -12.30
C ASP A 446 -11.57 21.81 -13.76
N LEU A 447 -12.68 21.37 -14.37
CA LEU A 447 -12.78 21.15 -15.83
C LEU A 447 -13.95 21.95 -16.43
N SER A 448 -14.19 23.16 -15.89
CA SER A 448 -15.31 24.04 -16.29
C SER A 448 -15.23 24.62 -17.71
N VAL A 449 -14.31 24.10 -18.55
CA VAL A 449 -14.24 24.34 -19.98
C VAL A 449 -14.51 23.02 -20.70
N SER A 450 -15.60 23.00 -21.48
CA SER A 450 -16.07 21.86 -22.25
C SER A 450 -14.95 21.22 -23.11
N GLY A 451 -14.66 19.94 -22.90
CA GLY A 451 -13.87 19.13 -23.84
C GLY A 451 -12.96 18.06 -23.25
N ASP A 452 -12.70 18.08 -21.93
CA ASP A 452 -11.49 17.43 -21.39
C ASP A 452 -11.83 16.30 -20.43
N GLY A 453 -11.24 15.12 -20.67
CA GLY A 453 -11.35 13.95 -19.80
C GLY A 453 -10.23 13.86 -18.76
N GLY A 454 -10.48 13.23 -17.62
CA GLY A 454 -9.51 13.01 -16.55
C GLY A 454 -9.84 11.79 -15.70
N THR A 455 -8.88 11.37 -14.88
CA THR A 455 -9.05 10.21 -13.99
C THR A 455 -8.32 10.45 -12.69
N ALA A 456 -9.02 10.35 -11.57
CA ALA A 456 -8.40 10.25 -10.24
C ALA A 456 -8.11 8.77 -9.97
N ARG A 457 -6.85 8.44 -9.64
CA ARG A 457 -6.38 7.07 -9.57
C ARG A 457 -5.97 6.61 -8.18
N GLY A 458 -5.24 7.44 -7.45
CA GLY A 458 -4.64 7.08 -6.16
C GLY A 458 -5.04 8.08 -5.08
N VAL A 459 -5.18 7.62 -3.85
CA VAL A 459 -5.57 8.44 -2.71
C VAL A 459 -4.85 8.02 -1.43
N ASN A 460 -4.20 8.98 -0.75
CA ASN A 460 -3.54 8.70 0.52
C ASN A 460 -4.45 8.99 1.73
N GLY A 461 -4.02 8.56 2.91
CA GLY A 461 -4.67 8.83 4.19
C GLY A 461 -4.81 10.31 4.51
N ASN A 462 -3.91 11.18 4.02
CA ASN A 462 -4.02 12.64 4.20
C ASN A 462 -5.11 13.29 3.33
N GLY A 463 -5.78 12.52 2.48
CA GLY A 463 -6.85 12.98 1.63
C GLY A 463 -6.36 13.66 0.34
N GLN A 464 -5.09 13.49 -0.01
CA GLN A 464 -4.56 13.92 -1.29
C GLN A 464 -4.94 12.90 -2.37
N ILE A 465 -5.32 13.38 -3.54
CA ILE A 465 -5.72 12.53 -4.66
C ILE A 465 -4.79 12.82 -5.84
N VAL A 466 -4.36 11.79 -6.56
CA VAL A 466 -3.49 11.92 -7.72
C VAL A 466 -4.09 11.26 -8.95
N GLY A 467 -3.73 11.76 -10.13
CA GLY A 467 -4.23 11.23 -11.39
C GLY A 467 -3.72 12.02 -12.59
N TYR A 468 -4.59 12.20 -13.57
CA TYR A 468 -4.26 12.95 -14.78
C TYR A 468 -5.51 13.57 -15.42
N VAL A 469 -5.29 14.59 -16.25
CA VAL A 469 -6.30 15.22 -17.11
C VAL A 469 -5.73 15.42 -18.50
N ASP A 470 -6.57 15.42 -19.52
CA ASP A 470 -6.18 15.75 -20.88
C ASP A 470 -5.86 17.25 -21.00
N SER A 471 -4.64 17.58 -21.46
CA SER A 471 -4.09 18.94 -21.36
C SER A 471 -4.24 19.76 -22.63
N ASP A 472 -4.54 19.15 -23.78
CA ASP A 472 -4.59 19.86 -25.06
C ASP A 472 -5.90 20.62 -25.30
N ARG A 473 -6.88 20.34 -24.45
CA ARG A 473 -8.20 20.96 -24.42
C ARG A 473 -9.03 20.76 -25.68
N VAL A 474 -8.81 19.64 -26.38
CA VAL A 474 -9.49 19.30 -27.64
C VAL A 474 -10.12 17.90 -27.55
N LEU A 475 -11.42 17.84 -27.80
CA LEU A 475 -12.15 16.56 -27.94
C LEU A 475 -11.86 15.91 -29.31
N ASP A 476 -10.62 15.50 -29.56
CA ASP A 476 -10.19 14.81 -30.79
C ASP A 476 -9.79 13.35 -30.57
N GLY A 477 -9.84 12.87 -29.32
CA GLY A 477 -9.47 11.51 -28.93
C GLY A 477 -7.96 11.26 -28.86
N SER A 478 -7.12 12.29 -29.03
CA SER A 478 -5.68 12.21 -28.85
C SER A 478 -5.28 12.63 -27.43
N ALA A 479 -5.33 11.69 -26.50
CA ALA A 479 -5.05 11.98 -25.09
C ALA A 479 -3.64 12.56 -24.88
N LYS A 480 -3.54 13.84 -24.49
CA LYS A 480 -2.30 14.49 -24.05
C LYS A 480 -2.35 14.68 -22.54
N ASN A 481 -2.29 13.57 -21.82
CA ASN A 481 -2.44 13.57 -20.37
C ASN A 481 -1.33 14.37 -19.67
N THR A 482 -1.72 15.24 -18.75
CA THR A 482 -0.82 15.86 -17.77
C THR A 482 -1.08 15.30 -16.38
N ALA A 483 -0.03 15.23 -15.56
CA ALA A 483 -0.09 14.70 -14.21
C ALA A 483 -0.74 15.70 -13.25
N ILE A 484 -1.75 15.26 -12.49
CA ILE A 484 -2.54 16.12 -11.61
C ILE A 484 -2.52 15.65 -10.16
N VAL A 485 -2.40 16.61 -9.23
CA VAL A 485 -2.67 16.41 -7.81
C VAL A 485 -3.85 17.29 -7.38
N TRP A 486 -4.80 16.70 -6.66
CA TRP A 486 -5.88 17.41 -6.00
C TRP A 486 -5.65 17.45 -4.48
N ASN A 487 -5.59 18.66 -3.92
CA ASN A 487 -5.43 18.89 -2.48
C ASN A 487 -6.58 19.76 -1.94
N LYS A 488 -7.08 19.46 -0.74
CA LYS A 488 -8.05 20.33 -0.07
C LYS A 488 -7.40 21.66 0.35
N ASP A 489 -8.07 22.78 0.07
CA ASP A 489 -7.71 24.09 0.62
C ASP A 489 -8.12 24.22 2.10
N ALA A 490 -7.91 25.40 2.69
CA ALA A 490 -8.29 25.68 4.07
C ALA A 490 -9.81 25.57 4.34
N ASN A 491 -10.65 25.58 3.29
CA ASN A 491 -12.09 25.41 3.37
C ASN A 491 -12.54 23.96 3.11
N GLY A 492 -11.61 23.04 2.85
CA GLY A 492 -11.90 21.64 2.54
C GLY A 492 -12.27 21.38 1.08
N VAL A 493 -12.07 22.34 0.18
CA VAL A 493 -12.39 22.23 -1.25
C VAL A 493 -11.15 21.78 -2.02
N TYR A 494 -11.27 20.74 -2.85
CA TYR A 494 -10.19 20.25 -3.69
C TYR A 494 -9.77 21.29 -4.74
N GLN A 495 -8.48 21.60 -4.76
CA GLN A 495 -7.79 22.43 -5.75
C GLN A 495 -6.91 21.55 -6.62
N LEU A 496 -6.95 21.79 -7.93
CA LEU A 496 -6.14 21.11 -8.93
C LEU A 496 -4.74 21.75 -9.02
N THR A 497 -3.69 20.93 -9.02
CA THR A 497 -2.32 21.33 -9.33
C THR A 497 -1.81 20.51 -10.51
N ASP A 498 -1.47 21.19 -11.60
CA ASP A 498 -0.86 20.58 -12.79
C ASP A 498 0.66 20.47 -12.62
N LEU A 499 1.17 19.24 -12.69
CA LEU A 499 2.60 18.93 -12.57
C LEU A 499 3.30 18.78 -13.93
N GLY A 500 2.57 18.84 -15.04
CA GLY A 500 3.10 18.68 -16.38
C GLY A 500 3.36 17.22 -16.77
N THR A 501 4.19 17.06 -17.82
CA THR A 501 4.48 15.74 -18.43
C THR A 501 5.83 15.15 -18.03
N PHE A 502 6.60 15.85 -17.18
CA PHE A 502 7.96 15.47 -16.77
C PHE A 502 8.92 15.20 -17.94
N GLY A 503 8.76 15.98 -19.02
CA GLY A 503 9.62 15.92 -20.20
C GLY A 503 9.19 14.91 -21.27
N GLY A 504 8.12 14.14 -21.04
CA GLY A 504 7.48 13.30 -22.05
C GLY A 504 6.38 14.00 -22.84
N ASP A 505 5.74 13.26 -23.74
CA ASP A 505 4.58 13.75 -24.52
C ASP A 505 3.31 13.76 -23.65
N GLN A 506 3.23 12.86 -22.67
CA GLN A 506 2.17 12.79 -21.68
C GLN A 506 2.71 12.18 -20.37
N ALA A 507 2.02 12.43 -19.25
CA ALA A 507 2.28 11.78 -17.98
C ALA A 507 0.99 11.34 -17.29
N THR A 508 1.08 10.26 -16.54
CA THR A 508 0.00 9.79 -15.67
C THR A 508 0.56 9.50 -14.28
N LEU A 509 -0.17 9.91 -13.25
CA LEU A 509 0.09 9.49 -11.88
C LEU A 509 -0.73 8.22 -11.59
N ARG A 510 -0.18 7.33 -10.76
CA ARG A 510 -0.79 6.04 -10.45
C ARG A 510 -1.24 5.96 -9.01
N ASP A 511 -0.39 6.33 -8.07
CA ASP A 511 -0.57 6.07 -6.64
C ASP A 511 0.23 7.07 -5.79
N ILE A 512 -0.11 7.19 -4.52
CA ILE A 512 0.47 8.13 -3.54
C ILE A 512 0.43 7.53 -2.12
N ASN A 513 1.52 7.65 -1.37
CA ASN A 513 1.57 7.24 0.05
C ASN A 513 1.31 8.42 1.02
N ASN A 514 1.24 8.16 2.33
CA ASN A 514 1.00 9.19 3.35
C ASN A 514 2.17 10.15 3.53
N ALA A 515 3.39 9.73 3.19
CA ALA A 515 4.54 10.63 3.11
C ALA A 515 4.44 11.65 1.96
N GLY A 516 3.46 11.51 1.05
CA GLY A 516 3.24 12.39 -0.09
C GLY A 516 4.15 12.07 -1.28
N GLN A 517 4.75 10.88 -1.30
CA GLN A 517 5.51 10.39 -2.44
C GLN A 517 4.56 9.84 -3.49
N ILE A 518 4.74 10.26 -4.73
CA ILE A 518 3.82 9.97 -5.83
C ILE A 518 4.55 9.18 -6.90
N ILE A 519 3.93 8.10 -7.37
CA ILE A 519 4.45 7.33 -8.50
C ILE A 519 3.65 7.58 -9.77
N GLY A 520 4.36 7.61 -10.89
CA GLY A 520 3.74 7.80 -12.20
C GLY A 520 4.58 7.24 -13.33
N SER A 521 4.13 7.49 -14.55
CA SER A 521 4.88 7.17 -15.76
C SER A 521 4.75 8.32 -16.75
N SER A 522 5.89 8.72 -17.31
CA SER A 522 5.98 9.68 -18.41
C SER A 522 6.27 8.92 -19.69
N THR A 523 5.48 9.16 -20.74
CA THR A 523 5.60 8.44 -22.01
C THR A 523 5.93 9.39 -23.16
N SER A 524 6.72 8.90 -24.11
CA SER A 524 7.11 9.64 -25.32
C SER A 524 6.97 8.77 -26.56
N GLY A 525 6.57 9.38 -27.67
CA GLY A 525 6.34 8.72 -28.94
C GLY A 525 5.08 7.85 -28.96
N SER A 526 4.88 7.18 -30.10
CA SER A 526 3.73 6.30 -30.34
C SER A 526 4.15 4.97 -30.98
N GLY A 527 3.26 3.98 -30.95
CA GLY A 527 3.50 2.66 -31.54
C GLY A 527 4.66 1.90 -30.89
N SER A 528 5.38 1.11 -31.68
CA SER A 528 6.45 0.22 -31.19
C SER A 528 7.72 0.95 -30.73
N THR A 529 7.83 2.24 -30.98
CA THR A 529 8.96 3.08 -30.56
C THR A 529 8.64 3.91 -29.31
N ALA A 530 7.43 3.78 -28.76
CA ALA A 530 7.03 4.49 -27.56
C ALA A 530 7.92 4.08 -26.39
N THR A 531 8.36 5.06 -25.61
CA THR A 531 9.04 4.84 -24.34
C THR A 531 8.10 5.16 -23.19
N SER A 532 8.24 4.43 -22.08
CA SER A 532 7.52 4.72 -20.84
C SER A 532 8.52 4.68 -19.70
N THR A 533 8.64 5.79 -18.99
CA THR A 533 9.62 6.00 -17.92
C THR A 533 8.88 6.08 -16.58
N PRO A 534 8.86 4.99 -15.80
CA PRO A 534 8.50 5.00 -14.39
C PRO A 534 9.26 6.05 -13.60
N PHE A 535 8.56 6.78 -12.73
CA PHE A 535 9.17 7.75 -11.83
C PHE A 535 8.55 7.73 -10.44
N LEU A 536 9.33 8.23 -9.49
CA LEU A 536 8.92 8.62 -8.15
C LEU A 536 9.12 10.13 -8.01
N LEU A 537 8.09 10.82 -7.53
CA LEU A 537 8.13 12.22 -7.15
C LEU A 537 8.04 12.31 -5.63
N GLN A 538 9.08 12.85 -5.01
CA GLN A 538 9.11 13.10 -3.57
C GLN A 538 8.17 14.25 -3.20
N ALA A 539 7.73 14.31 -1.94
CA ALA A 539 6.83 15.37 -1.46
C ALA A 539 7.43 16.79 -1.57
N ASP A 540 8.75 16.92 -1.66
CA ASP A 540 9.45 18.19 -1.90
C ASP A 540 9.60 18.57 -3.38
N GLY A 541 9.06 17.75 -4.29
CA GLY A 541 9.14 17.94 -5.73
C GLY A 541 10.36 17.30 -6.40
N THR A 542 11.22 16.61 -5.65
CA THR A 542 12.37 15.89 -6.23
C THR A 542 11.90 14.75 -7.13
N PHE A 543 12.28 14.81 -8.40
CA PHE A 543 11.93 13.80 -9.40
C PHE A 543 13.02 12.75 -9.55
N THR A 544 12.65 11.48 -9.46
CA THR A 544 13.54 10.33 -9.64
C THR A 544 13.01 9.40 -10.71
N ALA A 545 13.75 9.24 -11.80
CA ALA A 545 13.46 8.18 -12.78
C ALA A 545 13.85 6.82 -12.16
N ILE A 546 12.89 5.89 -12.07
CA ILE A 546 13.10 4.55 -11.50
C ILE A 546 13.97 3.67 -12.43
N GLY A 547 13.97 3.98 -13.73
CA GLY A 547 14.76 3.29 -14.76
C GLY A 547 13.99 2.16 -15.44
N SER A 548 14.72 1.26 -16.11
CA SER A 548 14.18 0.05 -16.75
C SER A 548 15.11 -1.15 -16.54
N LEU A 549 14.57 -2.35 -16.74
CA LEU A 549 15.33 -3.61 -16.77
C LEU A 549 16.03 -3.84 -18.12
N GLY A 550 16.34 -2.77 -18.86
CA GLY A 550 17.01 -2.79 -20.15
C GLY A 550 16.09 -2.74 -21.37
N GLY A 551 14.76 -2.68 -21.18
CA GLY A 551 13.78 -2.42 -22.23
C GLY A 551 13.38 -0.94 -22.34
N ASN A 552 12.44 -0.65 -23.25
CA ASN A 552 11.99 0.72 -23.58
C ASN A 552 10.76 1.18 -22.79
N THR A 553 10.02 0.25 -22.18
CA THR A 553 8.80 0.57 -21.45
C THR A 553 8.80 -0.05 -20.07
N GLY A 554 8.26 0.69 -19.11
CA GLY A 554 7.88 0.20 -17.80
C GLY A 554 6.63 0.90 -17.29
N SER A 555 6.04 0.33 -16.25
CA SER A 555 4.92 0.88 -15.52
C SER A 555 5.17 0.80 -14.02
N VAL A 556 4.51 1.68 -13.27
CA VAL A 556 4.39 1.62 -11.81
C VAL A 556 2.96 1.20 -11.47
N ASN A 557 2.78 0.42 -10.42
CA ASN A 557 1.47 -0.09 -10.02
C ASN A 557 1.08 0.25 -8.58
N GLY A 558 2.03 0.28 -7.64
CA GLY A 558 1.78 0.63 -6.24
C GLY A 558 3.03 1.09 -5.48
N ILE A 559 2.83 1.83 -4.40
CA ILE A 559 3.85 2.32 -3.47
C ILE A 559 3.42 2.09 -2.02
N ASN A 560 4.34 1.76 -1.12
CA ASN A 560 4.07 1.67 0.33
C ASN A 560 4.65 2.86 1.12
N GLU A 561 4.41 2.92 2.42
CA GLU A 561 4.86 4.02 3.30
C GLU A 561 6.39 4.07 3.50
N PHE A 562 7.12 3.02 3.10
CA PHE A 562 8.59 3.00 3.10
C PHE A 562 9.20 3.44 1.75
N GLY A 563 8.38 3.94 0.83
CA GLY A 563 8.82 4.36 -0.51
C GLY A 563 9.19 3.19 -1.44
N GLN A 564 8.80 1.96 -1.11
CA GLN A 564 9.00 0.82 -2.01
C GLN A 564 7.99 0.89 -3.14
N VAL A 565 8.47 0.84 -4.38
CA VAL A 565 7.64 0.94 -5.59
C VAL A 565 7.67 -0.38 -6.33
N VAL A 566 6.51 -0.85 -6.77
CA VAL A 566 6.39 -2.07 -7.58
C VAL A 566 5.74 -1.81 -8.93
N GLY A 567 6.09 -2.65 -9.91
CA GLY A 567 5.54 -2.53 -11.25
C GLY A 567 5.99 -3.62 -12.21
N ALA A 568 5.95 -3.27 -13.50
CA ALA A 568 6.44 -4.10 -14.58
C ALA A 568 7.42 -3.31 -15.45
N SER A 569 8.50 -3.93 -15.88
CA SER A 569 9.45 -3.33 -16.82
C SER A 569 9.79 -4.34 -17.90
N GLN A 570 9.88 -3.87 -19.14
CA GLN A 570 10.47 -4.67 -20.20
C GLN A 570 11.95 -4.90 -19.92
N ILE A 571 12.39 -6.13 -20.19
CA ILE A 571 13.80 -6.45 -20.37
C ILE A 571 14.23 -6.15 -21.80
N ALA A 572 15.53 -6.26 -22.09
CA ALA A 572 16.08 -6.05 -23.45
C ALA A 572 15.43 -6.94 -24.53
N ALA A 573 14.85 -8.09 -24.16
CA ALA A 573 14.11 -8.98 -25.04
C ALA A 573 12.63 -8.58 -25.27
N ALA A 574 12.20 -7.39 -24.81
CA ALA A 574 10.84 -6.85 -24.93
C ALA A 574 9.73 -7.65 -24.22
N THR A 575 10.08 -8.49 -23.24
CA THR A 575 9.13 -9.16 -22.34
C THR A 575 9.06 -8.43 -20.99
N ASN A 576 7.88 -8.39 -20.39
CA ASN A 576 7.68 -7.73 -19.09
C ASN A 576 8.13 -8.65 -17.94
N HIS A 577 8.96 -8.11 -17.05
CA HIS A 577 9.29 -8.70 -15.77
C HIS A 577 8.74 -7.82 -14.64
N ALA A 578 8.28 -8.47 -13.57
CA ALA A 578 7.90 -7.78 -12.34
C ALA A 578 9.16 -7.20 -11.66
N TYR A 579 9.07 -5.99 -11.12
CA TYR A 579 10.17 -5.38 -10.39
C TYR A 579 9.73 -4.82 -9.03
N VAL A 580 10.72 -4.64 -8.16
CA VAL A 580 10.63 -3.77 -7.00
C VAL A 580 11.76 -2.75 -7.06
N TRP A 581 11.44 -1.49 -6.80
CA TRP A 581 12.40 -0.42 -6.60
C TRP A 581 12.35 -0.01 -5.12
N SER A 582 13.50 -0.02 -4.47
CA SER A 582 13.59 0.29 -3.04
C SER A 582 15.00 0.75 -2.68
N GLY A 583 15.10 1.87 -1.96
CA GLY A 583 16.38 2.45 -1.58
C GLY A 583 17.25 2.74 -2.80
N GLY A 584 16.62 3.29 -3.86
CA GLY A 584 17.29 3.72 -5.07
C GLY A 584 17.70 2.63 -6.07
N VAL A 585 17.41 1.35 -5.81
CA VAL A 585 17.77 0.26 -6.74
C VAL A 585 16.54 -0.43 -7.30
N LEU A 586 16.47 -0.44 -8.63
CA LEU A 586 15.55 -1.24 -9.41
C LEU A 586 16.02 -2.69 -9.45
N SER A 587 15.18 -3.62 -8.99
CA SER A 587 15.49 -5.05 -8.96
C SER A 587 14.41 -5.87 -9.65
N ASP A 588 14.82 -6.77 -10.53
CA ASP A 588 13.93 -7.80 -11.10
C ASP A 588 13.54 -8.81 -10.02
N LEU A 589 12.25 -8.91 -9.71
CA LEU A 589 11.75 -9.79 -8.65
C LEU A 589 12.06 -11.26 -8.91
N ASN A 590 12.16 -11.69 -10.18
CA ASN A 590 12.53 -13.07 -10.53
C ASN A 590 13.93 -13.44 -10.03
N ASN A 591 14.83 -12.47 -9.89
CA ASN A 591 16.18 -12.67 -9.36
C ASN A 591 16.24 -12.56 -7.83
N LEU A 592 15.19 -12.06 -7.18
CA LEU A 592 15.12 -11.88 -5.74
C LEU A 592 14.47 -13.08 -5.01
N LEU A 593 13.84 -13.98 -5.75
CA LEU A 593 13.22 -15.17 -5.19
C LEU A 593 14.26 -16.08 -4.51
N THR A 594 13.90 -16.64 -3.37
CA THR A 594 14.71 -17.66 -2.68
C THR A 594 14.65 -19.00 -3.40
N THR A 595 13.55 -19.26 -4.10
CA THR A 595 13.32 -20.47 -4.90
C THR A 595 12.67 -20.13 -6.24
N PRO A 596 13.12 -20.71 -7.36
CA PRO A 596 12.47 -20.54 -8.66
C PRO A 596 11.01 -21.04 -8.63
N LEU A 597 10.11 -20.32 -9.32
CA LEU A 597 8.70 -20.69 -9.40
C LEU A 597 8.48 -21.74 -10.49
N THR A 598 7.67 -22.75 -10.18
CA THR A 598 7.24 -23.74 -11.16
C THR A 598 5.75 -24.05 -11.04
N TYR A 599 5.14 -24.39 -12.16
CA TYR A 599 3.76 -24.87 -12.23
C TYR A 599 3.65 -25.94 -13.32
N ASN A 600 3.10 -27.10 -12.97
CA ASN A 600 3.05 -28.28 -13.86
C ASN A 600 4.39 -28.61 -14.54
N GLY A 601 5.49 -28.44 -13.82
CA GLY A 601 6.86 -28.70 -14.30
C GLY A 601 7.44 -27.62 -15.22
N ALA A 602 6.69 -26.58 -15.57
CA ALA A 602 7.20 -25.41 -16.29
C ALA A 602 7.64 -24.30 -15.34
N THR A 603 8.64 -23.53 -15.74
CA THR A 603 9.03 -22.29 -15.06
C THR A 603 7.91 -21.26 -15.14
N VAL A 604 7.67 -20.57 -14.03
CA VAL A 604 6.79 -19.39 -14.00
C VAL A 604 7.65 -18.14 -13.90
N THR A 605 7.43 -17.19 -14.80
CA THR A 605 8.11 -15.89 -14.79
C THR A 605 7.14 -14.85 -14.26
N LEU A 606 7.51 -14.11 -13.21
CA LEU A 606 6.76 -12.97 -12.71
C LEU A 606 6.84 -11.82 -13.72
N THR A 607 5.68 -11.37 -14.20
CA THR A 607 5.58 -10.40 -15.30
C THR A 607 5.10 -9.03 -14.85
N SER A 608 4.36 -8.96 -13.74
CA SER A 608 3.89 -7.70 -13.15
C SER A 608 3.67 -7.86 -11.66
N ALA A 609 4.28 -6.98 -10.85
CA ALA A 609 3.90 -6.80 -9.45
C ALA A 609 2.83 -5.72 -9.36
N THR A 610 1.71 -6.00 -8.72
CA THR A 610 0.51 -5.15 -8.78
C THR A 610 0.32 -4.28 -7.56
N SER A 611 0.78 -4.72 -6.39
CA SER A 611 0.67 -3.98 -5.12
C SER A 611 1.74 -4.44 -4.13
N VAL A 612 2.06 -3.56 -3.18
CA VAL A 612 2.99 -3.78 -2.07
C VAL A 612 2.37 -3.16 -0.82
N ASN A 613 2.37 -3.91 0.29
CA ASN A 613 1.87 -3.39 1.57
C ASN A 613 3.02 -2.83 2.44
N ASN A 614 2.67 -2.27 3.59
CA ASN A 614 3.63 -1.65 4.50
C ASN A 614 4.54 -2.66 5.21
N PHE A 615 4.17 -3.94 5.22
CA PHE A 615 5.05 -5.05 5.63
C PHE A 615 6.09 -5.45 4.58
N GLY A 616 6.07 -4.83 3.40
CA GLY A 616 6.94 -5.16 2.27
C GLY A 616 6.54 -6.43 1.54
N GLN A 617 5.33 -6.96 1.80
CA GLN A 617 4.78 -8.07 1.04
C GLN A 617 4.32 -7.58 -0.32
N ILE A 618 4.71 -8.28 -1.39
CA ILE A 618 4.40 -7.91 -2.76
C ILE A 618 3.48 -8.95 -3.38
N VAL A 619 2.44 -8.53 -4.08
CA VAL A 619 1.63 -9.44 -4.90
C VAL A 619 1.97 -9.28 -6.37
N ALA A 620 2.12 -10.40 -7.07
CA ALA A 620 2.54 -10.41 -8.46
C ALA A 620 1.88 -11.52 -9.27
N THR A 621 1.69 -11.23 -10.57
CA THR A 621 1.20 -12.18 -11.56
C THR A 621 2.36 -12.73 -12.38
N GLY A 622 2.44 -14.05 -12.48
CA GLY A 622 3.39 -14.78 -13.30
C GLY A 622 2.74 -15.51 -14.46
N THR A 623 3.47 -15.63 -15.56
CA THR A 623 3.05 -16.38 -16.75
C THR A 623 3.83 -17.68 -16.86
N TYR A 624 3.19 -18.73 -17.37
CA TYR A 624 3.82 -20.02 -17.62
C TYR A 624 3.36 -20.60 -18.96
N THR A 625 4.18 -21.47 -19.53
CA THR A 625 3.80 -22.29 -20.70
C THR A 625 4.30 -23.72 -20.50
N TYR A 626 3.42 -24.71 -20.62
CA TYR A 626 3.78 -26.13 -20.54
C TYR A 626 3.08 -26.95 -21.62
N VAL A 627 3.58 -28.16 -21.87
CA VAL A 627 2.93 -29.13 -22.76
C VAL A 627 2.17 -30.15 -21.93
N ASP A 628 0.85 -30.17 -22.08
CA ASP A 628 -0.04 -31.13 -21.45
C ASP A 628 -0.09 -32.41 -22.28
N ASN A 629 0.41 -33.50 -21.70
CA ASN A 629 0.45 -34.83 -22.29
C ASN A 629 -0.65 -35.76 -21.74
N SER A 630 -1.65 -35.22 -21.02
CA SER A 630 -2.75 -36.02 -20.47
C SER A 630 -3.71 -36.56 -21.55
N THR A 631 -3.70 -35.95 -22.74
CA THR A 631 -4.49 -36.38 -23.91
C THR A 631 -3.61 -37.02 -24.99
N ALA A 632 -4.20 -37.87 -25.84
CA ALA A 632 -3.50 -38.56 -26.94
C ALA A 632 -2.81 -37.60 -27.94
N THR A 633 -3.26 -36.35 -28.00
CA THR A 633 -2.60 -35.27 -28.71
C THR A 633 -2.07 -34.27 -27.67
N PRO A 634 -0.75 -34.07 -27.55
CA PRO A 634 -0.18 -33.07 -26.66
C PRO A 634 -0.72 -31.67 -26.97
N THR A 635 -1.07 -30.91 -25.94
CA THR A 635 -1.56 -29.52 -26.10
C THR A 635 -0.68 -28.54 -25.35
N THR A 636 -0.32 -27.44 -25.99
CA THR A 636 0.39 -26.34 -25.32
C THR A 636 -0.61 -25.55 -24.48
N LYS A 637 -0.27 -25.36 -23.21
CA LYS A 637 -1.06 -24.65 -22.21
C LYS A 637 -0.29 -23.42 -21.77
N THR A 638 -0.91 -22.26 -21.86
CA THR A 638 -0.39 -21.00 -21.33
C THR A 638 -1.42 -20.42 -20.40
N GLY A 639 -0.97 -19.82 -19.30
CA GLY A 639 -1.85 -19.23 -18.30
C GLY A 639 -1.11 -18.28 -17.36
N THR A 640 -1.84 -17.79 -16.37
CA THR A 640 -1.31 -16.93 -15.31
C THR A 640 -1.54 -17.55 -13.94
N ARG A 641 -0.58 -17.33 -13.03
CA ARG A 641 -0.69 -17.61 -11.60
C ARG A 641 -0.40 -16.33 -10.84
N SER A 642 -0.99 -16.20 -9.66
CA SER A 642 -0.70 -15.10 -8.76
C SER A 642 0.04 -15.61 -7.54
N TYR A 643 0.96 -14.78 -7.04
CA TYR A 643 1.81 -15.08 -5.91
C TYR A 643 1.81 -13.93 -4.92
N VAL A 644 1.94 -14.26 -3.63
CA VAL A 644 2.41 -13.31 -2.61
C VAL A 644 3.89 -13.58 -2.33
N LEU A 645 4.67 -12.53 -2.28
CA LEU A 645 6.11 -12.52 -2.05
C LEU A 645 6.34 -11.94 -0.65
N ASN A 646 6.76 -12.78 0.29
CA ASN A 646 7.08 -12.38 1.65
C ASN A 646 8.58 -12.13 1.78
N VAL A 647 8.98 -11.11 2.53
CA VAL A 647 10.40 -10.90 2.88
C VAL A 647 10.94 -12.14 3.59
N ALA A 648 12.06 -12.68 3.11
CA ALA A 648 12.63 -13.96 3.53
C ALA A 648 13.74 -13.86 4.57
#